data_AF-A0A2L2Y1D4-F1
#
_entry.id   AF-A0A2L2Y1D4-F1
#
_cell.length_a   1.000
_cell.length_b   1.000
_cell.length_c   1.000
_cell.angle_alpha   90.00
_cell.angle_beta   90.00
_cell.angle_gamma   90.00
#
_symmetry.space_group_name_H-M   'P 1'
#
loop_
_entity.id
_entity.type
_entity.pdbx_description
1 polymer ?
#
loop_
_entity_poly.entity_id
_entity_poly.type
_entity_poly.pdbx_seq_one_letter_code
_entity_poly.pdbx_strand_id
1 'polypeptide(L)'
;TRGSPRIKVLAQVGPYSDVTKGQGAQKIVAENAQRTESLLQNRIIPYIYAVKHGNPINQFQVNCFAIGDRKVLIPKHFTDVMKDGDSFEIYHNGAWMPVKFLHAKCVVLPRKDLIVYEMPVHFHQHKSLVNHFVEEARLGMLTKTSSVLVRQLKGIVQIIDCKAEAVKEVKYTTQLDGKTSVITVQSAWKYAALTGAGSCGSVLVTTENKSQGQILGIHCCGNGHFGWSQLITKEMIAPYVTKSLGTPIPEATAEFTKLVPEGHFGRIGCAERGIYQSDKTTIIPTVIQGLITDPETAPAVLSIRDPRLLEKKSMLKAGLEKYGHTIPEFDPDHRKMVSESIRADMDKWVLQRTPRVLTDSEAIFGIEGLEGFDRLPMNTSPGYPYVLARPKGAEGKAYLFDLEKKKIADKELFKRFTERECMAMRGERVVSVWVNCLKDERRPWEKILSGNTRMFEIPPVDFSILQRKYILDFMVALKDNRRVNHCQLGIDCQSLDWTELHERLVSHSNLVADADFKNFDGLTAPDLQLDFWDDLDYFYKKFGEWSPGDRQVRMTLCDEGIHTVCLSNKEFVMVHIGNKSGNAATVGINSDVNYRYHALAYLSLATMFAPAMATMFHFKKNVRIITYGDDVVISVLPEVASWYHPQAIGDWLLNFGIVYTSANKKAKLGFTSIEEITFLKNRFAKHSSMSNVVVPLMAERTMMELLNWTRIAPDQDILLEDNCNDCLRFAYFYGEKYFQKLRQKIVDALNSKNLQLDIMTYGDFHWWFMFVIGKVGSRKQAESFFESVASSGNSKLAKFINKLFMGPFYKVLSHLECLRDEKEIVRSDDRYAIAIPSGEGKSWLCRTYPHLFVDHDELLLPSASRRLQEKGLNWKHLWEMFDEEYPADDRRILLCHHPNNTKRQMLGCFVLPKPCYIRANAYQRLRLKNAQKMERDERNRLILKLVKEVEPQLAKPH
;
A
#
# COMPACT_ATOMS: atom_id res chain seq x y z
N THR A 1 -4.24 -46.94 26.91
CA THR A 1 -3.55 -48.07 27.56
C THR A 1 -4.56 -49.06 28.12
N ARG A 2 -4.96 -50.06 27.31
CA ARG A 2 -5.72 -51.28 27.69
C ARG A 2 -5.39 -52.37 26.65
N GLY A 3 -4.13 -52.81 26.60
CA GLY A 3 -3.60 -53.64 25.50
C GLY A 3 -3.48 -52.95 24.13
N SER A 4 -4.13 -51.81 23.92
CA SER A 4 -4.01 -50.97 22.71
C SER A 4 -2.60 -50.36 22.55
N PRO A 5 -2.13 -50.10 21.32
CA PRO A 5 -0.85 -49.43 21.07
C PRO A 5 -0.74 -48.06 21.77
N ARG A 6 0.49 -47.58 21.96
CA ARG A 6 0.74 -46.24 22.48
C ARG A 6 0.24 -45.20 21.46
N ILE A 7 -0.50 -44.21 21.97
CA ILE A 7 -1.03 -43.10 21.18
C ILE A 7 -0.52 -41.81 21.81
N LYS A 8 0.30 -41.04 21.08
CA LYS A 8 0.67 -39.67 21.45
C LYS A 8 -0.36 -38.72 20.83
N VAL A 9 -0.90 -37.83 21.66
CA VAL A 9 -1.94 -36.87 21.29
C VAL A 9 -1.33 -35.47 21.29
N LEU A 10 -1.47 -34.74 20.19
CA LEU A 10 -1.01 -33.36 20.05
C LEU A 10 -2.19 -32.49 19.58
N ALA A 11 -2.37 -31.34 20.23
CA ALA A 11 -3.29 -30.33 19.73
C ALA A 11 -2.78 -29.83 18.37
N GLN A 12 -3.65 -29.75 17.37
CA GLN A 12 -3.23 -29.21 16.08
C GLN A 12 -3.08 -27.70 16.19
N VAL A 13 -1.84 -27.25 16.08
CA VAL A 13 -1.52 -25.88 15.68
C VAL A 13 -1.16 -25.95 14.19
N GLY A 14 -1.36 -24.85 13.46
CA GLY A 14 -1.22 -24.82 11.99
C GLY A 14 0.19 -25.16 11.46
N PRO A 15 0.42 -25.07 10.13
CA PRO A 15 1.64 -25.48 9.43
C PRO A 15 2.93 -24.78 9.89
N TYR A 16 2.78 -23.79 10.78
CA TYR A 16 3.78 -22.77 11.07
C TYR A 16 4.27 -22.76 12.52
N SER A 17 3.67 -23.57 13.41
CA SER A 17 3.93 -23.46 14.84
C SER A 17 5.14 -24.30 15.28
N ASP A 18 6.16 -23.63 15.83
CA ASP A 18 7.39 -24.25 16.37
C ASP A 18 7.23 -24.90 17.77
N VAL A 19 6.00 -25.28 18.18
CA VAL A 19 5.64 -25.82 19.52
C VAL A 19 6.50 -27.02 19.97
N THR A 20 7.22 -27.67 19.08
CA THR A 20 7.96 -28.90 19.37
C THR A 20 9.33 -28.69 20.02
N LYS A 21 9.82 -27.44 20.14
CA LYS A 21 11.02 -27.10 20.94
C LYS A 21 10.75 -26.80 22.42
N GLY A 22 9.48 -26.79 22.86
CA GLY A 22 9.08 -26.12 24.11
C GLY A 22 8.55 -26.97 25.27
N GLN A 23 8.32 -28.29 25.12
CA GLN A 23 7.89 -29.11 26.26
C GLN A 23 9.09 -29.53 27.12
N GLY A 24 8.97 -29.33 28.44
CA GLY A 24 10.05 -29.57 29.40
C GLY A 24 10.65 -30.97 29.25
N ALA A 25 11.96 -31.03 29.04
CA ALA A 25 12.66 -32.26 28.74
C ALA A 25 12.59 -33.25 29.92
N GLN A 26 11.68 -34.22 29.86
CA GLN A 26 11.94 -35.51 30.48
C GLN A 26 13.13 -36.13 29.74
N LYS A 27 14.29 -36.05 30.40
CA LYS A 27 15.57 -36.56 29.92
C LYS A 27 15.48 -38.08 29.74
N ILE A 28 15.19 -38.54 28.54
CA ILE A 28 15.30 -39.96 28.16
C ILE A 28 16.51 -40.08 27.22
N VAL A 29 17.44 -40.95 27.60
CA VAL A 29 18.73 -41.14 26.95
C VAL A 29 18.55 -41.84 25.60
N ALA A 30 19.06 -41.23 24.52
CA ALA A 30 20.00 -41.85 23.56
C ALA A 30 20.15 -40.99 22.29
N GLU A 31 21.39 -40.83 21.84
CA GLU A 31 21.67 -40.40 20.47
C GLU A 31 21.11 -41.41 19.45
N ASN A 32 20.86 -40.96 18.21
CA ASN A 32 20.24 -41.67 17.07
C ASN A 32 18.70 -41.54 16.87
N ALA A 33 17.91 -41.03 17.81
CA ALA A 33 16.44 -40.91 17.64
C ALA A 33 15.95 -39.67 16.86
N GLN A 34 16.80 -38.67 16.66
CA GLN A 34 16.38 -37.30 16.26
C GLN A 34 15.78 -37.16 14.85
N ARG A 35 16.14 -38.02 13.88
CA ARG A 35 15.76 -37.81 12.47
C ARG A 35 14.26 -38.00 12.22
N THR A 36 13.71 -39.12 12.69
CA THR A 36 12.27 -39.41 12.54
C THR A 36 11.42 -38.40 13.31
N GLU A 37 11.81 -38.05 14.54
CA GLU A 37 11.06 -37.05 15.31
C GLU A 37 11.10 -35.68 14.62
N SER A 38 12.25 -35.22 14.14
CA SER A 38 12.36 -33.99 13.34
C SER A 38 11.49 -34.02 12.07
N LEU A 39 11.41 -35.16 11.38
CA LEU A 39 10.52 -35.30 10.23
C LEU A 39 9.04 -35.16 10.63
N LEU A 40 8.61 -35.89 11.66
CA LEU A 40 7.23 -35.86 12.15
C LEU A 40 6.83 -34.43 12.53
N GLN A 41 7.64 -33.78 13.35
CA GLN A 41 7.43 -32.43 13.86
C GLN A 41 7.42 -31.37 12.75
N ASN A 42 8.42 -31.37 11.86
CA ASN A 42 8.65 -30.28 10.91
C ASN A 42 8.05 -30.49 9.51
N ARG A 43 7.60 -31.72 9.18
CA ARG A 43 7.16 -32.07 7.81
C ARG A 43 5.92 -32.95 7.73
N ILE A 44 5.54 -33.71 8.76
CA ILE A 44 4.33 -34.55 8.69
C ILE A 44 3.14 -33.87 9.37
N ILE A 45 3.29 -33.50 10.65
CA ILE A 45 2.27 -32.79 11.43
C ILE A 45 1.82 -31.47 10.77
N PRO A 46 2.72 -30.64 10.19
CA PRO A 46 2.31 -29.38 9.55
C PRO A 46 1.68 -29.58 8.15
N TYR A 47 1.70 -30.80 7.61
CA TYR A 47 1.34 -31.11 6.22
C TYR A 47 0.13 -32.06 6.12
N ILE A 48 -0.32 -32.63 7.24
CA ILE A 48 -1.57 -33.36 7.32
C ILE A 48 -2.73 -32.40 7.64
N TYR A 49 -3.81 -32.55 6.89
CA TYR A 49 -5.04 -31.77 7.01
C TYR A 49 -6.25 -32.71 7.09
N ALA A 50 -7.34 -32.28 7.68
CA ALA A 50 -8.63 -32.96 7.56
C ALA A 50 -9.44 -32.32 6.43
N VAL A 51 -10.08 -33.15 5.62
CA VAL A 51 -11.05 -32.72 4.59
C VAL A 51 -12.39 -33.42 4.81
N LYS A 52 -13.49 -32.70 4.58
CA LYS A 52 -14.86 -33.21 4.79
C LYS A 52 -15.79 -32.75 3.66
N HIS A 53 -16.82 -33.55 3.38
CA HIS A 53 -17.97 -33.15 2.55
C HIS A 53 -19.26 -33.80 3.08
N GLY A 54 -20.40 -33.47 2.45
CA GLY A 54 -21.72 -33.94 2.87
C GLY A 54 -22.40 -32.99 3.85
N ASN A 55 -23.65 -33.30 4.21
CA ASN A 55 -24.44 -32.45 5.11
C ASN A 55 -23.97 -32.60 6.58
N PRO A 56 -24.40 -31.72 7.51
CA PRO A 56 -23.97 -31.78 8.92
C PRO A 56 -24.34 -33.06 9.69
N ILE A 57 -25.22 -33.90 9.14
CA ILE A 57 -25.71 -35.15 9.77
C ILE A 57 -24.89 -36.34 9.26
N ASN A 58 -24.66 -36.40 7.94
CA ASN A 58 -23.92 -37.46 7.24
C ASN A 58 -22.62 -36.89 6.66
N GLN A 59 -21.70 -36.51 7.54
CA GLN A 59 -20.43 -35.91 7.17
C GLN A 59 -19.38 -36.98 6.88
N PHE A 60 -18.93 -37.08 5.62
CA PHE A 60 -17.80 -37.92 5.25
C PHE A 60 -16.50 -37.12 5.43
N GLN A 61 -15.63 -37.58 6.33
CA GLN A 61 -14.36 -36.93 6.64
C GLN A 61 -13.19 -37.90 6.44
N VAL A 62 -12.12 -37.43 5.82
CA VAL A 62 -10.82 -38.12 5.70
C VAL A 62 -9.68 -37.12 5.98
N ASN A 63 -8.44 -37.59 5.86
CA ASN A 63 -7.25 -36.74 5.86
C ASN A 63 -6.81 -36.47 4.42
N CYS A 64 -6.10 -35.37 4.19
CA CYS A 64 -5.25 -35.20 3.03
C CYS A 64 -3.84 -34.78 3.47
N PHE A 65 -2.86 -35.00 2.60
CA PHE A 65 -1.44 -34.77 2.91
C PHE A 65 -0.77 -33.90 1.85
N ALA A 66 -0.31 -32.71 2.24
CA ALA A 66 0.43 -31.82 1.35
C ALA A 66 1.79 -32.43 0.97
N ILE A 67 2.17 -32.32 -0.31
CA ILE A 67 3.40 -32.91 -0.86
C ILE A 67 4.41 -31.88 -1.39
N GLY A 68 3.99 -30.62 -1.52
CA GLY A 68 4.75 -29.53 -2.10
C GLY A 68 3.88 -28.70 -3.04
N ASP A 69 4.33 -27.49 -3.39
CA ASP A 69 3.51 -26.48 -4.07
C ASP A 69 2.15 -26.30 -3.35
N ARG A 70 1.05 -26.11 -4.09
CA ARG A 70 -0.32 -26.21 -3.57
C ARG A 70 -0.92 -27.61 -3.74
N LYS A 71 -0.12 -28.68 -3.72
CA LYS A 71 -0.59 -30.03 -4.07
C LYS A 71 -0.75 -30.92 -2.84
N VAL A 72 -1.86 -31.65 -2.80
CA VAL A 72 -2.23 -32.57 -1.71
C VAL A 72 -2.57 -33.96 -2.26
N LEU A 73 -2.27 -35.00 -1.49
CA LEU A 73 -2.77 -36.36 -1.68
C LEU A 73 -4.10 -36.53 -0.95
N ILE A 74 -5.16 -36.90 -1.67
CA ILE A 74 -6.51 -37.16 -1.15
C ILE A 74 -6.92 -38.60 -1.53
N PRO A 75 -7.54 -39.39 -0.63
CA PRO A 75 -8.13 -40.68 -0.98
C PRO A 75 -9.11 -40.55 -2.16
N LYS A 76 -8.93 -41.34 -3.23
CA LYS A 76 -9.74 -41.18 -4.45
C LYS A 76 -11.23 -41.45 -4.16
N HIS A 77 -11.55 -42.42 -3.31
CA HIS A 77 -12.94 -42.67 -2.87
C HIS A 77 -13.63 -41.46 -2.20
N PHE A 78 -12.89 -40.49 -1.64
CA PHE A 78 -13.49 -39.25 -1.10
C PHE A 78 -13.98 -38.33 -2.21
N THR A 79 -13.31 -38.31 -3.37
CA THR A 79 -13.69 -37.48 -4.52
C THR A 79 -14.56 -38.20 -5.54
N ASP A 80 -14.66 -39.54 -5.49
CA ASP A 80 -15.46 -40.34 -6.44
C ASP A 80 -16.98 -40.09 -6.38
N VAL A 81 -17.46 -39.46 -5.32
CA VAL A 81 -18.86 -39.01 -5.17
C VAL A 81 -19.10 -37.56 -5.57
N MET A 82 -18.03 -36.79 -5.79
CA MET A 82 -18.11 -35.37 -6.15
C MET A 82 -18.25 -35.22 -7.67
N LYS A 83 -19.11 -34.28 -8.07
CA LYS A 83 -19.22 -33.78 -9.45
C LYS A 83 -18.37 -32.53 -9.62
N ASP A 84 -18.05 -32.19 -10.86
CA ASP A 84 -17.42 -30.91 -11.17
C ASP A 84 -18.28 -29.75 -10.65
N GLY A 85 -17.65 -28.85 -9.90
CA GLY A 85 -18.33 -27.70 -9.28
C GLY A 85 -18.95 -27.95 -7.90
N ASP A 86 -19.00 -29.19 -7.41
CA ASP A 86 -19.29 -29.48 -5.99
C ASP A 86 -18.23 -28.83 -5.08
N SER A 87 -18.44 -28.82 -3.77
CA SER A 87 -17.49 -28.25 -2.81
C SER A 87 -17.20 -29.18 -1.64
N PHE A 88 -15.96 -29.15 -1.18
CA PHE A 88 -15.51 -29.76 0.07
C PHE A 88 -14.85 -28.72 0.96
N GLU A 89 -14.68 -29.03 2.24
CA GLU A 89 -14.02 -28.14 3.19
C GLU A 89 -12.70 -28.77 3.68
N ILE A 90 -11.64 -27.98 3.79
CA ILE A 90 -10.36 -28.35 4.40
C ILE A 90 -10.16 -27.60 5.72
N TYR A 91 -9.75 -28.29 6.79
CA TYR A 91 -9.42 -27.64 8.06
C TYR A 91 -8.02 -27.04 7.99
N HIS A 92 -7.95 -25.75 7.70
CA HIS A 92 -6.71 -25.01 7.47
C HIS A 92 -6.65 -23.86 8.47
N ASN A 93 -5.58 -23.79 9.28
CA ASN A 93 -5.29 -22.65 10.15
C ASN A 93 -6.44 -22.18 11.07
N GLY A 94 -7.11 -23.13 11.72
CA GLY A 94 -8.16 -22.85 12.71
C GLY A 94 -9.56 -22.64 12.13
N ALA A 95 -9.71 -22.65 10.80
CA ALA A 95 -10.99 -22.55 10.12
C ALA A 95 -11.22 -23.74 9.19
N TRP A 96 -12.50 -24.04 8.90
CA TRP A 96 -12.84 -24.83 7.73
C TRP A 96 -12.92 -23.90 6.53
N MET A 97 -12.07 -24.14 5.53
CA MET A 97 -11.99 -23.36 4.31
C MET A 97 -12.70 -24.15 3.19
N PRO A 98 -13.73 -23.59 2.53
CA PRO A 98 -14.37 -24.22 1.39
C PRO A 98 -13.42 -24.23 0.18
N VAL A 99 -13.52 -25.28 -0.64
CA VAL A 99 -12.74 -25.50 -1.87
C VAL A 99 -13.68 -26.03 -2.93
N LYS A 100 -13.70 -25.39 -4.11
CA LYS A 100 -14.49 -25.88 -5.25
C LYS A 100 -13.76 -27.08 -5.87
N PHE A 101 -14.45 -28.21 -5.97
CA PHE A 101 -13.91 -29.43 -6.58
C PHE A 101 -13.97 -29.29 -8.11
N LEU A 102 -12.83 -29.44 -8.76
CA LEU A 102 -12.70 -29.40 -10.23
C LEU A 102 -11.90 -30.62 -10.68
N HIS A 103 -12.48 -31.47 -11.54
CA HIS A 103 -11.82 -32.64 -12.11
C HIS A 103 -10.55 -32.27 -12.89
N ALA A 104 -10.50 -31.08 -13.50
CA ALA A 104 -9.30 -30.58 -14.19
C ALA A 104 -8.08 -30.38 -13.25
N LYS A 105 -8.30 -30.24 -11.94
CA LYS A 105 -7.25 -30.12 -10.89
C LYS A 105 -6.88 -31.48 -10.27
N CYS A 106 -7.44 -32.58 -10.76
CA CYS A 106 -7.32 -33.92 -10.18
C CYS A 106 -6.48 -34.86 -11.08
N VAL A 107 -5.44 -35.48 -10.52
CA VAL A 107 -4.66 -36.53 -11.19
C VAL A 107 -4.72 -37.82 -10.37
N VAL A 108 -5.35 -38.86 -10.92
CA VAL A 108 -5.44 -40.19 -10.29
C VAL A 108 -4.09 -40.90 -10.36
N LEU A 109 -3.58 -41.40 -9.22
CA LEU A 109 -2.37 -42.19 -9.19
C LEU A 109 -2.64 -43.63 -9.72
N PRO A 110 -1.84 -44.16 -10.67
CA PRO A 110 -2.11 -45.47 -11.27
C PRO A 110 -2.15 -46.62 -10.26
N ARG A 111 -3.24 -47.42 -10.28
CA ARG A 111 -3.44 -48.60 -9.41
C ARG A 111 -3.46 -48.29 -7.90
N LYS A 112 -3.85 -47.07 -7.55
CA LYS A 112 -3.94 -46.52 -6.21
C LYS A 112 -5.31 -45.91 -5.95
N ASP A 113 -5.71 -45.86 -4.68
CA ASP A 113 -6.88 -45.11 -4.22
C ASP A 113 -6.44 -43.73 -3.70
N LEU A 114 -5.67 -43.01 -4.52
CA LEU A 114 -5.26 -41.63 -4.25
C LEU A 114 -5.34 -40.80 -5.52
N ILE A 115 -5.65 -39.54 -5.32
CA ILE A 115 -5.44 -38.47 -6.29
C ILE A 115 -4.35 -37.53 -5.77
N VAL A 116 -3.62 -36.91 -6.69
CA VAL A 116 -2.97 -35.62 -6.46
C VAL A 116 -3.98 -34.55 -6.84
N TYR A 117 -4.31 -33.65 -5.92
CA TYR A 117 -5.21 -32.53 -6.15
C TYR A 117 -4.47 -31.20 -6.03
N GLU A 118 -4.68 -30.30 -6.99
CA GLU A 118 -4.17 -28.92 -6.93
C GLU A 118 -5.14 -28.02 -6.17
N MET A 119 -4.70 -27.53 -5.01
CA MET A 119 -5.47 -26.64 -4.15
C MET A 119 -5.53 -25.21 -4.71
N PRO A 120 -6.60 -24.45 -4.44
CA PRO A 120 -6.75 -23.07 -4.89
C PRO A 120 -5.72 -22.13 -4.26
N VAL A 121 -5.62 -20.91 -4.80
CA VAL A 121 -4.72 -19.85 -4.29
C VAL A 121 -4.97 -19.47 -2.82
N HIS A 122 -6.17 -19.75 -2.29
CA HIS A 122 -6.52 -19.64 -0.86
C HIS A 122 -5.65 -20.53 0.06
N PHE A 123 -5.16 -21.67 -0.46
CA PHE A 123 -4.24 -22.56 0.24
C PHE A 123 -2.80 -22.14 -0.04
N HIS A 124 -1.93 -22.16 0.98
CA HIS A 124 -0.54 -21.72 0.82
C HIS A 124 0.37 -22.75 0.14
N GLN A 125 1.57 -22.33 -0.26
CA GLN A 125 2.56 -23.23 -0.87
C GLN A 125 3.35 -23.98 0.21
N HIS A 126 3.47 -25.30 0.03
CA HIS A 126 4.21 -26.21 0.89
C HIS A 126 5.63 -26.46 0.36
N LYS A 127 6.55 -26.76 1.28
CA LYS A 127 7.91 -27.21 0.91
C LYS A 127 7.81 -28.59 0.25
N SER A 128 8.64 -28.88 -0.75
CA SER A 128 8.64 -30.20 -1.38
C SER A 128 8.95 -31.31 -0.37
N LEU A 129 8.06 -32.31 -0.29
CA LEU A 129 8.26 -33.54 0.47
C LEU A 129 8.74 -34.72 -0.38
N VAL A 130 8.98 -34.52 -1.69
CA VAL A 130 9.39 -35.59 -2.63
C VAL A 130 10.53 -36.44 -2.07
N ASN A 131 11.60 -35.81 -1.57
CA ASN A 131 12.78 -36.49 -1.01
C ASN A 131 12.55 -37.14 0.37
N HIS A 132 11.35 -37.04 0.94
CA HIS A 132 10.96 -37.70 2.19
C HIS A 132 10.14 -38.97 1.96
N PHE A 133 9.65 -39.24 0.74
CA PHE A 133 9.06 -40.53 0.35
C PHE A 133 10.14 -41.59 0.13
N VAL A 134 9.79 -42.85 0.38
CA VAL A 134 10.66 -44.01 0.12
C VAL A 134 10.98 -44.13 -1.37
N GLU A 135 12.22 -44.47 -1.71
CA GLU A 135 12.67 -44.66 -3.10
C GLU A 135 12.43 -46.11 -3.54
N GLU A 136 12.02 -46.33 -4.80
CA GLU A 136 11.70 -47.66 -5.34
C GLU A 136 12.84 -48.68 -5.16
N ALA A 137 14.08 -48.25 -5.35
CA ALA A 137 15.28 -49.08 -5.17
C ALA A 137 15.44 -49.66 -3.75
N ARG A 138 14.75 -49.08 -2.74
CA ARG A 138 14.84 -49.50 -1.34
C ARG A 138 13.75 -50.48 -0.91
N LEU A 139 12.71 -50.70 -1.71
CA LEU A 139 11.56 -51.51 -1.35
C LEU A 139 11.93 -52.98 -1.08
N GLY A 140 12.90 -53.52 -1.82
CA GLY A 140 13.42 -54.88 -1.61
C GLY A 140 14.07 -55.10 -0.23
N MET A 141 14.47 -54.02 0.46
CA MET A 141 15.06 -54.07 1.81
C MET A 141 14.03 -53.87 2.93
N LEU A 142 12.78 -53.55 2.60
CA LEU A 142 11.73 -53.15 3.56
C LEU A 142 10.54 -54.13 3.52
N THR A 143 10.75 -55.36 3.96
CA THR A 143 9.65 -56.35 4.09
C THR A 143 8.86 -56.18 5.38
N LYS A 144 9.54 -55.84 6.48
CA LYS A 144 8.96 -55.49 7.79
C LYS A 144 9.73 -54.33 8.41
N THR A 145 9.04 -53.37 9.02
CA THR A 145 9.67 -52.17 9.59
C THR A 145 8.87 -51.61 10.76
N SER A 146 9.58 -51.04 11.74
CA SER A 146 8.96 -50.26 12.82
C SER A 146 8.41 -48.95 12.24
N SER A 147 7.22 -48.50 12.65
CA SER A 147 6.55 -47.37 12.00
C SER A 147 5.60 -46.63 12.93
N VAL A 148 5.28 -45.40 12.56
CA VAL A 148 4.19 -44.62 13.16
C VAL A 148 3.15 -44.25 12.10
N LEU A 149 1.87 -44.33 12.49
CA LEU A 149 0.77 -43.77 11.72
C LEU A 149 0.42 -42.40 12.29
N VAL A 150 0.46 -41.36 11.46
CA VAL A 150 0.07 -39.99 11.81
C VAL A 150 -1.28 -39.69 11.18
N ARG A 151 -2.27 -39.32 12.01
CA ARG A 151 -3.63 -38.95 11.56
C ARG A 151 -4.15 -37.71 12.26
N GLN A 152 -4.97 -36.92 11.58
CA GLN A 152 -5.73 -35.82 12.16
C GLN A 152 -7.20 -36.24 12.33
N LEU A 153 -7.69 -36.21 13.55
CA LEU A 153 -9.08 -36.55 13.88
C LEU A 153 -9.65 -35.51 14.84
N LYS A 154 -10.77 -34.88 14.50
CA LYS A 154 -11.44 -33.85 15.32
C LYS A 154 -10.50 -32.71 15.79
N GLY A 155 -9.67 -32.18 14.89
CA GLY A 155 -8.71 -31.08 15.19
C GLY A 155 -7.50 -31.50 16.05
N ILE A 156 -7.29 -32.80 16.24
CA ILE A 156 -6.22 -33.36 17.06
C ILE A 156 -5.35 -34.27 16.19
N VAL A 157 -4.03 -34.10 16.26
CA VAL A 157 -3.10 -35.00 15.60
C VAL A 157 -2.72 -36.15 16.54
N GLN A 158 -2.91 -37.37 16.06
CA GLN A 158 -2.60 -38.61 16.76
C GLN A 158 -1.44 -39.31 16.07
N ILE A 159 -0.44 -39.71 16.85
CA ILE A 159 0.69 -40.54 16.42
C ILE A 159 0.53 -41.90 17.08
N ILE A 160 0.48 -42.96 16.27
CA ILE A 160 0.18 -44.33 16.72
C ILE A 160 1.36 -45.23 16.35
N ASP A 161 2.02 -45.80 17.35
CA ASP A 161 3.12 -46.75 17.15
C ASP A 161 2.61 -48.07 16.57
N CYS A 162 3.28 -48.60 15.55
CA CYS A 162 2.92 -49.84 14.87
C CYS A 162 4.12 -50.55 14.24
N LYS A 163 3.90 -51.74 13.68
CA LYS A 163 4.86 -52.46 12.83
C LYS A 163 4.20 -52.74 11.49
N ALA A 164 4.85 -52.29 10.42
CA ALA A 164 4.37 -52.41 9.05
C ALA A 164 5.01 -53.61 8.34
N GLU A 165 4.20 -54.35 7.58
CA GLU A 165 4.59 -55.50 6.76
C GLU A 165 4.12 -55.26 5.32
N ALA A 166 5.01 -55.46 4.34
CA ALA A 166 4.70 -55.25 2.93
C ALA A 166 3.74 -56.34 2.39
N VAL A 167 2.69 -55.93 1.68
CA VAL A 167 1.71 -56.81 1.02
C VAL A 167 1.55 -56.42 -0.46
N LYS A 168 1.42 -57.43 -1.34
CA LYS A 168 1.35 -57.22 -2.80
C LYS A 168 0.07 -56.52 -3.27
N GLU A 169 -1.05 -56.79 -2.61
CA GLU A 169 -2.36 -56.27 -2.97
C GLU A 169 -3.22 -56.14 -1.70
N VAL A 170 -4.11 -55.15 -1.67
CA VAL A 170 -5.24 -55.12 -0.74
C VAL A 170 -6.52 -54.80 -1.52
N LYS A 171 -7.59 -55.53 -1.20
CA LYS A 171 -8.94 -55.34 -1.74
C LYS A 171 -9.88 -55.01 -0.59
N TYR A 172 -10.69 -53.97 -0.78
CA TYR A 172 -11.71 -53.57 0.18
C TYR A 172 -12.89 -52.93 -0.56
N THR A 173 -14.00 -52.84 0.15
CA THR A 173 -15.25 -52.30 -0.38
C THR A 173 -15.53 -50.97 0.29
N THR A 174 -15.83 -49.94 -0.49
CA THR A 174 -16.37 -48.68 0.01
C THR A 174 -17.88 -48.64 -0.24
N GLN A 175 -18.62 -48.09 0.73
CA GLN A 175 -20.04 -47.77 0.58
C GLN A 175 -20.20 -46.27 0.79
N LEU A 176 -20.62 -45.58 -0.27
CA LEU A 176 -20.80 -44.13 -0.33
C LEU A 176 -22.05 -43.87 -1.16
N ASP A 177 -22.99 -43.08 -0.62
CA ASP A 177 -24.30 -42.76 -1.21
C ASP A 177 -25.06 -43.98 -1.77
N GLY A 178 -25.02 -45.09 -1.04
CA GLY A 178 -25.69 -46.35 -1.41
C GLY A 178 -24.99 -47.15 -2.53
N LYS A 179 -23.95 -46.60 -3.16
CA LYS A 179 -23.12 -47.32 -4.15
C LYS A 179 -22.02 -48.10 -3.45
N THR A 180 -21.86 -49.36 -3.85
CA THR A 180 -20.84 -50.27 -3.34
C THR A 180 -19.74 -50.42 -4.38
N SER A 181 -18.53 -49.93 -4.08
CA SER A 181 -17.38 -49.97 -4.98
C SER A 181 -16.28 -50.87 -4.42
N VAL A 182 -15.80 -51.83 -5.22
CA VAL A 182 -14.65 -52.68 -4.86
C VAL A 182 -13.37 -52.00 -5.33
N ILE A 183 -12.52 -51.61 -4.38
CA ILE A 183 -11.25 -50.94 -4.64
C ILE A 183 -10.12 -51.95 -4.50
N THR A 184 -9.24 -51.99 -5.51
CA THR A 184 -8.03 -52.83 -5.53
C THR A 184 -6.80 -51.92 -5.57
N VAL A 185 -5.96 -52.03 -4.55
CA VAL A 185 -4.70 -51.28 -4.43
C VAL A 185 -3.54 -52.24 -4.58
N GLN A 186 -2.62 -51.96 -5.50
CA GLN A 186 -1.35 -52.69 -5.61
C GLN A 186 -0.27 -52.09 -4.72
N SER A 187 0.49 -52.95 -4.06
CA SER A 187 1.56 -52.65 -3.09
C SER A 187 1.09 -51.78 -1.91
N ALA A 188 0.97 -52.37 -0.74
CA ALA A 188 0.55 -51.71 0.49
C ALA A 188 1.34 -52.21 1.72
N TRP A 189 1.12 -51.56 2.85
CA TRP A 189 1.71 -51.84 4.16
C TRP A 189 0.59 -52.22 5.13
N LYS A 190 0.59 -53.45 5.64
CA LYS A 190 -0.32 -53.93 6.68
C LYS A 190 0.30 -53.67 8.05
N TYR A 191 -0.48 -53.16 9.01
CA TYR A 191 -0.04 -52.95 10.39
C TYR A 191 -1.18 -53.12 11.39
N ALA A 192 -0.87 -53.50 12.62
CA ALA A 192 -1.83 -53.56 13.71
C ALA A 192 -2.05 -52.15 14.28
N ALA A 193 -3.23 -51.57 14.03
CA ALA A 193 -3.63 -50.26 14.56
C ALA A 193 -5.16 -50.14 14.57
N LEU A 194 -5.71 -49.57 15.65
CA LEU A 194 -7.14 -49.25 15.76
C LEU A 194 -7.50 -48.09 14.82
N THR A 195 -7.91 -48.47 13.61
CA THR A 195 -8.32 -47.58 12.53
C THR A 195 -9.83 -47.68 12.33
N GLY A 196 -10.44 -46.55 12.03
CA GLY A 196 -11.90 -46.39 11.87
C GLY A 196 -12.20 -45.18 10.99
N ALA A 197 -13.48 -44.81 10.86
CA ALA A 197 -13.92 -43.66 10.07
C ALA A 197 -13.07 -42.40 10.38
N GLY A 198 -12.67 -41.66 9.34
CA GLY A 198 -11.69 -40.57 9.46
C GLY A 198 -10.21 -40.96 9.47
N SER A 199 -9.86 -42.25 9.30
CA SER A 199 -8.44 -42.67 9.21
C SER A 199 -7.88 -42.68 7.77
N CYS A 200 -8.72 -42.66 6.73
CA CYS A 200 -8.25 -42.56 5.34
C CYS A 200 -7.40 -41.29 5.14
N GLY A 201 -6.34 -41.36 4.33
CA GLY A 201 -5.38 -40.26 4.13
C GLY A 201 -4.28 -40.13 5.20
N SER A 202 -4.30 -40.93 6.28
CA SER A 202 -3.27 -40.88 7.34
C SER A 202 -1.89 -41.28 6.80
N VAL A 203 -0.82 -40.65 7.29
CA VAL A 203 0.55 -40.87 6.79
C VAL A 203 1.26 -41.96 7.59
N LEU A 204 1.78 -42.99 6.91
CA LEU A 204 2.63 -44.01 7.52
C LEU A 204 4.11 -43.65 7.33
N VAL A 205 4.87 -43.61 8.43
CA VAL A 205 6.29 -43.21 8.46
C VAL A 205 7.11 -44.30 9.15
N THR A 206 8.21 -44.74 8.55
CA THR A 206 9.15 -45.65 9.22
C THR A 206 9.98 -44.93 10.29
N THR A 207 10.17 -45.58 11.43
CA THR A 207 11.05 -45.11 12.51
C THR A 207 12.51 -45.57 12.33
N GLU A 208 12.81 -46.33 11.28
CA GLU A 208 14.15 -46.84 10.98
C GLU A 208 15.04 -45.72 10.40
N ASN A 209 15.87 -45.10 11.25
CA ASN A 209 16.67 -43.91 10.89
C ASN A 209 17.73 -44.15 9.78
N LYS A 210 18.00 -45.42 9.42
CA LYS A 210 18.88 -45.83 8.29
C LYS A 210 18.22 -45.67 6.91
N SER A 211 16.94 -45.27 6.83
CA SER A 211 16.24 -44.98 5.59
C SER A 211 16.33 -43.51 5.17
N GLN A 212 16.84 -43.27 3.96
CA GLN A 212 16.54 -42.08 3.17
C GLN A 212 15.19 -42.33 2.49
N GLY A 213 14.27 -41.38 2.62
CA GLY A 213 12.85 -41.62 2.38
C GLY A 213 12.22 -42.41 3.53
N GLN A 214 11.48 -41.73 4.41
CA GLN A 214 10.85 -42.35 5.58
C GLN A 214 9.32 -42.43 5.48
N ILE A 215 8.68 -41.66 4.58
CA ILE A 215 7.25 -41.77 4.32
C ILE A 215 7.04 -43.02 3.45
N LEU A 216 6.34 -44.00 4.00
CA LEU A 216 6.10 -45.31 3.39
C LEU A 216 4.84 -45.34 2.52
N GLY A 217 3.83 -44.53 2.87
CA GLY A 217 2.53 -44.60 2.21
C GLY A 217 1.40 -43.91 2.98
N ILE A 218 0.20 -43.99 2.42
CA ILE A 218 -1.00 -43.30 2.92
C ILE A 218 -2.10 -44.32 3.24
N HIS A 219 -2.78 -44.20 4.38
CA HIS A 219 -3.84 -45.11 4.83
C HIS A 219 -5.05 -45.07 3.92
N CYS A 220 -5.54 -46.26 3.54
CA CYS A 220 -6.65 -46.42 2.60
C CYS A 220 -7.81 -47.26 3.17
N CYS A 221 -7.55 -48.25 4.02
CA CYS A 221 -8.61 -49.07 4.64
C CYS A 221 -8.17 -49.71 5.97
N GLY A 222 -9.14 -50.17 6.75
CA GLY A 222 -8.93 -50.93 7.99
C GLY A 222 -10.11 -51.81 8.35
N ASN A 223 -9.89 -52.81 9.20
CA ASN A 223 -10.92 -53.78 9.64
C ASN A 223 -11.13 -53.79 11.16
N GLY A 224 -10.85 -52.66 11.83
CA GLY A 224 -10.91 -52.53 13.29
C GLY A 224 -9.69 -53.07 14.04
N HIS A 225 -8.97 -54.06 13.49
CA HIS A 225 -7.76 -54.65 14.08
C HIS A 225 -6.47 -54.28 13.33
N PHE A 226 -6.53 -54.36 12.00
CA PHE A 226 -5.45 -54.00 11.09
C PHE A 226 -5.84 -52.78 10.26
N GLY A 227 -4.84 -51.97 9.93
CA GLY A 227 -4.91 -50.93 8.92
C GLY A 227 -3.97 -51.23 7.76
N TRP A 228 -4.28 -50.66 6.60
CA TRP A 228 -3.45 -50.74 5.40
C TRP A 228 -3.14 -49.34 4.86
N SER A 229 -1.86 -49.07 4.63
CA SER A 229 -1.42 -47.89 3.88
C SER A 229 -0.89 -48.30 2.52
N GLN A 230 -1.44 -47.72 1.46
CA GLN A 230 -0.94 -47.93 0.11
C GLN A 230 0.45 -47.31 -0.05
N LEU A 231 1.39 -48.07 -0.63
CA LEU A 231 2.76 -47.63 -0.88
C LEU A 231 2.76 -46.41 -1.79
N ILE A 232 3.53 -45.38 -1.43
CA ILE A 232 3.79 -44.19 -2.26
C ILE A 232 5.29 -43.94 -2.26
N THR A 233 5.89 -43.87 -3.45
CA THR A 233 7.33 -43.70 -3.64
C THR A 233 7.68 -42.27 -4.06
N LYS A 234 8.95 -41.91 -3.92
CA LYS A 234 9.50 -40.64 -4.43
C LYS A 234 9.23 -40.50 -5.93
N GLU A 235 9.45 -41.57 -6.68
CA GLU A 235 9.28 -41.66 -8.14
C GLU A 235 7.82 -41.42 -8.55
N MET A 236 6.85 -41.90 -7.77
CA MET A 236 5.42 -41.64 -7.99
C MET A 236 5.01 -40.17 -7.77
N ILE A 237 5.75 -39.40 -6.95
CA ILE A 237 5.35 -38.04 -6.54
C ILE A 237 6.18 -36.94 -7.21
N ALA A 238 7.44 -37.24 -7.57
CA ALA A 238 8.37 -36.29 -8.18
C ALA A 238 7.83 -35.56 -9.43
N PRO A 239 7.06 -36.19 -10.36
CA PRO A 239 6.54 -35.50 -11.55
C PRO A 239 5.55 -34.35 -11.24
N TYR A 240 4.98 -34.32 -10.04
CA TYR A 240 3.91 -33.38 -9.70
C TYR A 240 4.38 -32.13 -8.96
N VAL A 241 5.52 -32.16 -8.25
CA VAL A 241 5.98 -31.05 -7.40
C VAL A 241 7.11 -30.28 -8.08
N THR A 242 6.90 -29.00 -8.35
CA THR A 242 7.82 -28.19 -9.17
C THR A 242 8.71 -27.25 -8.35
N LYS A 243 8.26 -26.77 -7.18
CA LYS A 243 9.02 -25.85 -6.32
C LYS A 243 9.61 -26.54 -5.11
N SER A 244 10.77 -26.05 -4.65
CA SER A 244 11.53 -26.69 -3.59
C SER A 244 11.21 -26.15 -2.17
N LEU A 245 10.95 -24.84 -2.02
CA LEU A 245 10.97 -24.16 -0.71
C LEU A 245 9.61 -23.93 -0.04
N GLY A 246 8.51 -23.80 -0.78
CA GLY A 246 7.19 -23.45 -0.24
C GLY A 246 7.10 -22.02 0.29
N THR A 247 6.17 -21.76 1.21
CA THR A 247 6.04 -20.49 1.93
C THR A 247 7.00 -20.45 3.12
N PRO A 248 8.05 -19.62 3.12
CA PRO A 248 9.00 -19.52 4.23
C PRO A 248 8.40 -18.76 5.41
N ILE A 249 8.84 -19.12 6.62
CA ILE A 249 8.51 -18.43 7.88
C ILE A 249 9.77 -17.85 8.52
N PRO A 250 9.67 -16.74 9.28
CA PRO A 250 10.78 -16.24 10.08
C PRO A 250 11.11 -17.19 11.23
N GLU A 251 12.35 -17.11 11.73
CA GLU A 251 12.72 -17.79 12.98
C GLU A 251 11.90 -17.22 14.14
N ALA A 252 11.34 -18.10 14.97
CA ALA A 252 10.48 -17.74 16.07
C ALA A 252 10.74 -18.60 17.32
N THR A 253 10.37 -18.08 18.48
CA THR A 253 10.18 -18.88 19.68
C THR A 253 8.78 -19.52 19.67
N ALA A 254 8.66 -20.68 20.31
CA ALA A 254 7.39 -21.40 20.51
C ALA A 254 6.41 -20.69 21.48
N GLU A 255 6.52 -19.37 21.64
CA GLU A 255 5.64 -18.55 22.45
C GLU A 255 4.49 -17.98 21.64
N PHE A 256 3.33 -17.89 22.26
CA PHE A 256 2.10 -17.39 21.67
C PHE A 256 1.44 -16.41 22.64
N THR A 257 0.97 -15.26 22.13
CA THR A 257 0.26 -14.28 22.96
C THR A 257 -1.25 -14.39 22.75
N LYS A 258 -2.02 -13.52 23.40
CA LYS A 258 -3.47 -13.40 23.20
C LYS A 258 -3.85 -12.40 22.09
N LEU A 259 -2.85 -11.89 21.35
CA LEU A 259 -2.99 -10.83 20.36
C LEU A 259 -3.66 -11.31 19.07
N VAL A 260 -3.31 -12.50 18.59
CA VAL A 260 -3.99 -13.13 17.45
C VAL A 260 -5.42 -13.51 17.87
N PRO A 261 -6.46 -13.09 17.13
CA PRO A 261 -7.84 -13.51 17.38
C PRO A 261 -8.11 -14.94 16.89
N GLU A 262 -9.27 -15.48 17.23
CA GLU A 262 -9.75 -16.74 16.65
C GLU A 262 -10.16 -16.50 15.19
N GLY A 263 -10.00 -17.52 14.34
CA GLY A 263 -10.23 -17.42 12.90
C GLY A 263 -9.10 -18.07 12.08
N HIS A 264 -9.09 -17.79 10.77
CA HIS A 264 -8.18 -18.34 9.77
C HIS A 264 -6.76 -17.74 9.83
N PHE A 265 -6.00 -18.08 10.88
CA PHE A 265 -4.66 -17.51 11.12
C PHE A 265 -3.56 -18.57 11.21
N GLY A 266 -2.51 -18.39 10.42
CA GLY A 266 -1.29 -19.15 10.54
C GLY A 266 -0.45 -18.69 11.74
N ARG A 267 -0.54 -19.38 12.88
CA ARG A 267 0.24 -19.03 14.08
C ARG A 267 1.68 -19.54 13.96
N ILE A 268 2.66 -18.63 13.89
CA ILE A 268 4.08 -18.97 13.76
C ILE A 268 4.74 -19.10 15.14
N GLY A 269 4.76 -18.00 15.89
CA GLY A 269 5.44 -17.90 17.19
C GLY A 269 5.78 -16.45 17.52
N CYS A 270 6.76 -16.21 18.39
CA CYS A 270 7.23 -14.85 18.69
C CYS A 270 8.65 -14.56 18.18
N ALA A 271 8.90 -13.33 17.74
CA ALA A 271 10.23 -12.79 17.55
C ALA A 271 10.95 -12.66 18.92
N GLU A 272 12.27 -12.90 18.93
CA GLU A 272 13.12 -12.62 20.10
C GLU A 272 13.00 -11.14 20.52
N ARG A 273 13.00 -10.24 19.55
CA ARG A 273 12.77 -8.80 19.75
C ARG A 273 11.59 -8.31 18.91
N GLY A 274 10.52 -7.92 19.60
CA GLY A 274 9.37 -7.27 18.98
C GLY A 274 9.64 -5.83 18.54
N ILE A 275 8.71 -5.26 17.76
CA ILE A 275 8.72 -3.84 17.36
C ILE A 275 7.91 -3.00 18.34
N TYR A 276 8.47 -1.85 18.73
CA TYR A 276 7.75 -0.83 19.50
C TYR A 276 6.70 -0.12 18.62
N GLN A 277 5.46 -0.12 19.08
CA GLN A 277 4.36 0.68 18.52
C GLN A 277 4.38 2.08 19.12
N SER A 278 4.22 3.12 18.29
CA SER A 278 4.02 4.47 18.82
C SER A 278 2.71 4.51 19.61
N ASP A 279 2.78 4.85 20.90
CA ASP A 279 1.61 5.14 21.73
C ASP A 279 1.30 6.64 21.81
N LYS A 280 1.97 7.46 20.99
CA LYS A 280 1.79 8.91 20.89
C LYS A 280 1.30 9.30 19.50
N THR A 281 0.32 10.20 19.48
CA THR A 281 -0.14 10.87 18.26
C THR A 281 0.77 12.05 17.94
N THR A 282 0.89 12.39 16.65
CA THR A 282 1.50 13.65 16.18
C THR A 282 0.45 14.71 15.87
N ILE A 283 -0.84 14.41 16.09
CA ILE A 283 -1.98 15.28 15.79
C ILE A 283 -2.36 16.06 17.05
N ILE A 284 -2.42 17.38 16.94
CA ILE A 284 -2.72 18.30 18.04
C ILE A 284 -3.87 19.25 17.65
N PRO A 285 -4.57 19.86 18.63
CA PRO A 285 -5.44 21.00 18.39
C PRO A 285 -4.72 22.12 17.64
N THR A 286 -5.44 22.84 16.78
CA THR A 286 -5.02 24.17 16.33
C THR A 286 -5.26 25.19 17.45
N VAL A 287 -4.59 26.34 17.37
CA VAL A 287 -4.82 27.49 18.28
C VAL A 287 -6.22 28.09 18.18
N ILE A 288 -6.96 27.79 17.10
CA ILE A 288 -8.34 28.24 16.83
C ILE A 288 -9.38 27.11 16.95
N GLN A 289 -9.01 25.93 17.49
CA GLN A 289 -9.93 24.80 17.67
C GLN A 289 -11.19 25.23 18.44
N GLY A 290 -12.36 24.81 17.94
CA GLY A 290 -13.66 25.10 18.58
C GLY A 290 -14.19 26.52 18.37
N LEU A 291 -13.41 27.46 17.82
CA LEU A 291 -13.88 28.85 17.62
C LEU A 291 -14.83 29.01 16.42
N ILE A 292 -14.72 28.13 15.41
CA ILE A 292 -15.55 28.17 14.19
C ILE A 292 -16.65 27.09 14.24
N THR A 293 -16.27 25.88 14.67
CA THR A 293 -17.08 24.66 14.81
C THR A 293 -16.46 23.73 15.87
N ASP A 294 -17.28 23.07 16.69
CA ASP A 294 -16.80 22.05 17.63
C ASP A 294 -16.11 20.85 16.93
N PRO A 295 -15.08 20.22 17.55
CA PRO A 295 -14.37 19.09 16.94
C PRO A 295 -15.19 17.80 16.94
N GLU A 296 -15.67 17.38 15.76
CA GLU A 296 -16.41 16.12 15.55
C GLU A 296 -15.51 14.87 15.65
N THR A 297 -14.21 15.03 15.45
CA THR A 297 -13.24 13.93 15.51
C THR A 297 -12.12 14.23 16.51
N ALA A 298 -11.38 13.20 16.91
CA ALA A 298 -10.18 13.32 17.72
C ALA A 298 -9.10 12.34 17.25
N PRO A 299 -7.82 12.51 17.66
CA PRO A 299 -6.75 11.58 17.32
C PRO A 299 -7.05 10.16 17.79
N ALA A 300 -6.78 9.17 16.95
CA ALA A 300 -7.03 7.75 17.19
C ALA A 300 -6.41 7.25 18.50
N VAL A 301 -7.00 6.20 19.07
CA VAL A 301 -6.44 5.52 20.24
C VAL A 301 -5.27 4.64 19.78
N LEU A 302 -4.06 4.97 20.21
CA LEU A 302 -2.83 4.23 19.87
C LEU A 302 -2.34 3.31 21.00
N SER A 303 -3.03 3.29 22.15
CA SER A 303 -2.65 2.47 23.31
C SER A 303 -3.87 1.97 24.08
N ILE A 304 -3.79 0.74 24.60
CA ILE A 304 -4.78 0.20 25.57
C ILE A 304 -4.79 0.98 26.91
N ARG A 305 -3.82 1.89 27.10
CA ARG A 305 -3.70 2.79 28.26
C ARG A 305 -4.38 4.14 28.06
N ASP A 306 -4.95 4.41 26.87
CA ASP A 306 -5.61 5.67 26.57
C ASP A 306 -6.87 5.84 27.45
N PRO A 307 -6.97 6.93 28.24
CA PRO A 307 -8.07 7.12 29.18
C PRO A 307 -9.42 7.39 28.51
N ARG A 308 -9.45 7.62 27.18
CA ARG A 308 -10.68 7.85 26.41
C ARG A 308 -11.42 6.57 26.04
N LEU A 309 -10.82 5.39 26.26
CA LEU A 309 -11.46 4.10 26.00
C LEU A 309 -12.56 3.81 27.04
N LEU A 310 -13.76 3.45 26.57
CA LEU A 310 -14.80 2.88 27.44
C LEU A 310 -14.41 1.48 27.95
N GLU A 311 -13.78 0.68 27.08
CA GLU A 311 -13.31 -0.67 27.40
C GLU A 311 -11.86 -0.88 26.93
N LYS A 312 -11.06 -1.56 27.76
CA LYS A 312 -9.66 -1.89 27.46
C LYS A 312 -9.56 -3.04 26.45
N LYS A 313 -9.76 -2.75 25.16
CA LYS A 313 -9.51 -3.68 24.03
C LYS A 313 -8.08 -3.50 23.47
N SER A 314 -7.53 -4.53 22.82
CA SER A 314 -6.33 -4.39 21.98
C SER A 314 -6.72 -3.96 20.56
N MET A 315 -6.31 -2.77 20.15
CA MET A 315 -6.59 -2.20 18.83
C MET A 315 -5.93 -3.02 17.71
N LEU A 316 -4.73 -3.55 17.94
CA LEU A 316 -4.05 -4.43 16.97
C LEU A 316 -4.77 -5.77 16.82
N LYS A 317 -5.35 -6.32 17.90
CA LYS A 317 -6.21 -7.52 17.81
C LYS A 317 -7.45 -7.23 16.98
N ALA A 318 -8.12 -6.10 17.25
CA ALA A 318 -9.27 -5.65 16.47
C ALA A 318 -8.94 -5.44 14.98
N GLY A 319 -7.75 -4.91 14.70
CA GLY A 319 -7.23 -4.72 13.35
C GLY A 319 -6.90 -6.03 12.63
N LEU A 320 -6.51 -7.09 13.36
CA LEU A 320 -6.29 -8.43 12.82
C LEU A 320 -7.59 -9.17 12.52
N GLU A 321 -8.65 -8.98 13.32
CA GLU A 321 -9.95 -9.69 13.20
C GLU A 321 -10.47 -9.74 11.74
N LYS A 322 -10.28 -8.66 10.96
CA LYS A 322 -10.69 -8.57 9.53
C LYS A 322 -10.07 -9.62 8.60
N TYR A 323 -8.93 -10.21 8.96
CA TYR A 323 -8.23 -11.22 8.16
C TYR A 323 -8.52 -12.67 8.61
N GLY A 324 -9.32 -12.87 9.65
CA GLY A 324 -9.61 -14.19 10.23
C GLY A 324 -10.70 -14.99 9.52
N HIS A 325 -11.12 -14.55 8.34
CA HIS A 325 -12.22 -15.14 7.58
C HIS A 325 -11.71 -16.03 6.44
N THR A 326 -12.54 -16.96 6.00
CA THR A 326 -12.38 -17.70 4.74
C THR A 326 -13.39 -17.16 3.73
N ILE A 327 -13.00 -17.01 2.47
CA ILE A 327 -13.89 -16.60 1.38
C ILE A 327 -13.99 -17.78 0.40
N PRO A 328 -15.20 -18.20 -0.04
CA PRO A 328 -15.34 -19.20 -1.10
C PRO A 328 -14.76 -18.72 -2.43
N GLU A 329 -14.22 -19.65 -3.24
CA GLU A 329 -13.83 -19.36 -4.63
C GLU A 329 -15.03 -18.83 -5.42
N PHE A 330 -14.84 -17.74 -6.17
CA PHE A 330 -15.84 -17.27 -7.11
C PHE A 330 -15.86 -18.17 -8.35
N ASP A 331 -16.96 -18.12 -9.10
CA ASP A 331 -17.11 -18.98 -10.27
C ASP A 331 -15.99 -18.74 -11.32
N PRO A 332 -15.25 -19.79 -11.74
CA PRO A 332 -14.08 -19.62 -12.59
C PRO A 332 -14.42 -19.18 -14.01
N ASP A 333 -15.58 -19.56 -14.55
CA ASP A 333 -15.98 -19.17 -15.90
C ASP A 333 -16.45 -17.71 -15.93
N HIS A 334 -17.21 -17.28 -14.91
CA HIS A 334 -17.51 -15.86 -14.72
C HIS A 334 -16.25 -15.02 -14.52
N ARG A 335 -15.31 -15.44 -13.66
CA ARG A 335 -14.03 -14.75 -13.45
C ARG A 335 -13.22 -14.62 -14.74
N LYS A 336 -13.09 -15.71 -15.50
CA LYS A 336 -12.42 -15.72 -16.80
C LYS A 336 -13.06 -14.72 -17.76
N MET A 337 -14.39 -14.70 -17.87
CA MET A 337 -15.12 -13.74 -18.70
C MET A 337 -14.89 -12.28 -18.28
N VAL A 338 -14.82 -12.01 -16.97
CA VAL A 338 -14.50 -10.67 -16.44
C VAL A 338 -13.08 -10.25 -16.82
N SER A 339 -12.07 -11.12 -16.63
CA SER A 339 -10.69 -10.85 -17.05
C SER A 339 -10.53 -10.69 -18.56
N GLU A 340 -11.20 -11.50 -19.39
CA GLU A 340 -11.23 -11.32 -20.84
C GLU A 340 -11.79 -9.95 -21.22
N SER A 341 -12.88 -9.51 -20.58
CA SER A 341 -13.44 -8.18 -20.80
C SER A 341 -12.54 -7.03 -20.31
N ILE A 342 -11.79 -7.23 -19.22
CA ILE A 342 -10.84 -6.23 -18.69
C ILE A 342 -9.64 -6.10 -19.64
N ARG A 343 -9.07 -7.21 -20.09
CA ARG A 343 -7.99 -7.24 -21.09
C ARG A 343 -8.42 -6.59 -22.41
N ALA A 344 -9.65 -6.81 -22.86
CA ALA A 344 -10.22 -6.18 -24.04
C ALA A 344 -10.46 -4.65 -23.90
N ASP A 345 -10.43 -4.10 -22.68
CA ASP A 345 -10.38 -2.65 -22.46
C ASP A 345 -8.95 -2.15 -22.33
N MET A 346 -8.05 -2.93 -21.70
CA MET A 346 -6.61 -2.67 -21.70
C MET A 346 -6.03 -2.58 -23.12
N ASP A 347 -6.54 -3.42 -24.05
CA ASP A 347 -6.20 -3.40 -25.48
C ASP A 347 -6.41 -2.05 -26.19
N LYS A 348 -7.15 -1.12 -25.56
CA LYS A 348 -7.46 0.22 -26.08
C LYS A 348 -6.70 1.33 -25.34
N TRP A 349 -5.87 1.00 -24.35
CA TRP A 349 -5.18 1.98 -23.52
C TRP A 349 -4.09 2.71 -24.31
N VAL A 350 -3.98 4.02 -24.06
CA VAL A 350 -2.87 4.85 -24.55
C VAL A 350 -1.82 4.92 -23.45
N LEU A 351 -0.57 4.65 -23.79
CA LEU A 351 0.54 4.51 -22.85
C LEU A 351 1.54 5.66 -23.02
N GLN A 352 2.07 6.21 -21.92
CA GLN A 352 3.14 7.22 -21.97
C GLN A 352 4.43 6.69 -22.63
N ARG A 353 4.68 5.37 -22.51
CA ARG A 353 5.88 4.69 -23.00
C ARG A 353 5.62 3.18 -23.16
N THR A 354 6.52 2.49 -23.86
CA THR A 354 6.61 1.02 -23.86
C THR A 354 6.89 0.51 -22.44
N PRO A 355 6.03 -0.35 -21.84
CA PRO A 355 6.27 -0.92 -20.52
C PRO A 355 7.50 -1.83 -20.46
N ARG A 356 8.19 -1.85 -19.33
CA ARG A 356 9.28 -2.81 -19.05
C ARG A 356 9.51 -3.02 -17.55
N VAL A 357 10.41 -3.92 -17.22
CA VAL A 357 10.99 -3.95 -15.87
C VAL A 357 11.82 -2.68 -15.67
N LEU A 358 11.65 -2.00 -14.53
CA LEU A 358 12.43 -0.82 -14.21
C LEU A 358 13.87 -1.18 -13.84
N THR A 359 14.80 -0.25 -14.00
CA THR A 359 16.09 -0.34 -13.30
C THR A 359 15.89 -0.07 -11.81
N ASP A 360 16.81 -0.56 -10.97
CA ASP A 360 16.76 -0.33 -9.52
C ASP A 360 16.73 1.18 -9.18
N SER A 361 17.48 1.99 -9.94
CA SER A 361 17.50 3.44 -9.77
C SER A 361 16.13 4.07 -10.10
N GLU A 362 15.46 3.66 -11.17
CA GLU A 362 14.13 4.19 -11.51
C GLU A 362 13.07 3.75 -10.49
N ALA A 363 13.12 2.50 -10.01
CA ALA A 363 12.20 1.98 -9.00
C ALA A 363 12.30 2.76 -7.66
N ILE A 364 13.51 3.19 -7.28
CA ILE A 364 13.78 3.91 -6.02
C ILE A 364 13.64 5.44 -6.18
N PHE A 365 14.24 6.03 -7.22
CA PHE A 365 14.39 7.48 -7.37
C PHE A 365 13.42 8.11 -8.38
N GLY A 366 12.63 7.30 -9.08
CA GLY A 366 11.67 7.75 -10.07
C GLY A 366 12.30 8.02 -11.44
N ILE A 367 11.46 8.44 -12.39
CA ILE A 367 11.87 8.86 -13.74
C ILE A 367 11.56 10.35 -13.90
N GLU A 368 12.61 11.16 -14.05
CA GLU A 368 12.49 12.61 -14.15
C GLU A 368 11.77 13.00 -15.45
N GLY A 369 10.72 13.82 -15.33
CA GLY A 369 9.89 14.26 -16.46
C GLY A 369 8.76 13.30 -16.88
N LEU A 370 8.54 12.17 -16.19
CA LEU A 370 7.37 11.29 -16.43
C LEU A 370 6.43 11.29 -15.22
N GLU A 371 5.17 11.65 -15.46
CA GLU A 371 4.15 11.76 -14.42
C GLU A 371 3.77 10.37 -13.88
N GLY A 372 3.70 10.22 -12.55
CA GLY A 372 3.40 8.95 -11.87
C GLY A 372 4.61 8.05 -11.62
N PHE A 373 5.79 8.39 -12.16
CA PHE A 373 7.06 7.73 -11.83
C PHE A 373 7.79 8.43 -10.68
N ASP A 374 7.06 8.79 -9.63
CA ASP A 374 7.61 9.48 -8.46
C ASP A 374 8.62 8.63 -7.68
N ARG A 375 9.58 9.29 -7.04
CA ARG A 375 10.54 8.65 -6.11
C ARG A 375 9.83 7.94 -4.96
N LEU A 376 10.46 6.89 -4.43
CA LEU A 376 10.01 6.20 -3.22
C LEU A 376 9.95 7.18 -2.02
N PRO A 377 8.89 7.16 -1.18
CA PRO A 377 8.74 8.09 -0.06
C PRO A 377 9.74 7.79 1.07
N MET A 378 10.84 8.55 1.08
CA MET A 378 12.02 8.32 1.95
C MET A 378 11.77 8.57 3.45
N ASN A 379 10.76 9.35 3.81
CA ASN A 379 10.39 9.65 5.20
C ASN A 379 9.53 8.54 5.87
N THR A 380 9.05 7.56 5.11
CA THR A 380 8.26 6.43 5.64
C THR A 380 9.15 5.30 6.19
N SER A 381 8.61 4.44 7.06
CA SER A 381 9.35 3.32 7.67
C SER A 381 9.96 2.36 6.61
N PRO A 382 11.15 1.79 6.86
CA PRO A 382 11.76 0.78 5.98
C PRO A 382 11.21 -0.65 6.17
N GLY A 383 10.32 -0.87 7.14
CA GLY A 383 9.79 -2.21 7.47
C GLY A 383 10.81 -3.11 8.19
N TYR A 384 10.48 -4.40 8.36
CA TYR A 384 11.33 -5.38 9.05
C TYR A 384 12.36 -6.01 8.10
N PRO A 385 13.58 -6.36 8.54
CA PRO A 385 14.17 -6.06 9.84
C PRO A 385 14.80 -4.66 9.90
N TYR A 386 14.86 -3.94 8.78
CA TYR A 386 15.60 -2.68 8.62
C TYR A 386 15.29 -1.64 9.72
N VAL A 387 14.03 -1.55 10.16
CA VAL A 387 13.58 -0.66 11.25
C VAL A 387 14.30 -0.92 12.58
N LEU A 388 14.78 -2.14 12.84
CA LEU A 388 15.57 -2.50 14.03
C LEU A 388 17.01 -1.97 13.97
N ALA A 389 17.54 -1.78 12.77
CA ALA A 389 18.89 -1.29 12.49
C ALA A 389 18.94 0.22 12.16
N ARG A 390 17.80 0.92 12.19
CA ARG A 390 17.71 2.34 11.86
C ARG A 390 18.54 3.18 12.83
N PRO A 391 19.51 4.01 12.36
CA PRO A 391 20.31 4.88 13.21
C PRO A 391 19.45 5.87 14.02
N LYS A 392 19.91 6.21 15.24
CA LYS A 392 19.25 7.23 16.07
C LYS A 392 19.26 8.58 15.34
N GLY A 393 18.09 9.20 15.20
CA GLY A 393 17.93 10.46 14.48
C GLY A 393 17.73 10.33 12.96
N ALA A 394 17.81 9.13 12.39
CA ALA A 394 17.49 8.92 10.97
C ALA A 394 15.96 8.95 10.73
N GLU A 395 15.53 9.80 9.81
CA GLU A 395 14.11 9.85 9.39
C GLU A 395 13.78 8.77 8.35
N GLY A 396 12.66 8.10 8.57
CA GLY A 396 12.13 7.11 7.64
C GLY A 396 13.11 5.99 7.26
N LYS A 397 13.31 5.85 5.94
CA LYS A 397 14.16 4.86 5.26
C LYS A 397 15.32 5.50 4.49
N ALA A 398 15.46 6.83 4.53
CA ALA A 398 16.43 7.59 3.73
C ALA A 398 17.89 7.11 3.92
N TYR A 399 18.24 6.71 5.14
CA TYR A 399 19.58 6.22 5.52
C TYR A 399 20.05 4.96 4.76
N LEU A 400 19.16 4.25 4.07
CA LEU A 400 19.48 3.05 3.29
C LEU A 400 20.01 3.38 1.88
N PHE A 401 19.96 4.65 1.46
CA PHE A 401 20.18 5.09 0.08
C PHE A 401 21.23 6.22 -0.01
N ASP A 402 22.04 6.19 -1.07
CA ASP A 402 22.89 7.31 -1.48
C ASP A 402 22.06 8.16 -2.44
N LEU A 403 21.47 9.24 -1.91
CA LEU A 403 20.54 10.10 -2.66
C LEU A 403 21.23 10.89 -3.79
N GLU A 404 22.52 11.19 -3.64
CA GLU A 404 23.30 11.91 -4.65
C GLU A 404 23.68 10.98 -5.81
N LYS A 405 24.15 9.76 -5.49
CA LYS A 405 24.55 8.76 -6.50
C LYS A 405 23.39 7.87 -6.98
N LYS A 406 22.15 8.20 -6.61
CA LYS A 406 20.89 7.50 -6.95
C LYS A 406 21.02 5.96 -6.84
N LYS A 407 21.47 5.46 -5.69
CA LYS A 407 21.65 4.00 -5.46
C LYS A 407 21.34 3.55 -4.03
N ILE A 408 21.24 2.23 -3.82
CA ILE A 408 21.25 1.62 -2.49
C ILE A 408 22.64 1.82 -1.87
N ALA A 409 22.69 2.34 -0.64
CA ALA A 409 23.92 2.50 0.15
C ALA A 409 24.11 1.37 1.16
N ASP A 410 23.01 0.87 1.74
CA ASP A 410 23.05 -0.19 2.73
C ASP A 410 23.33 -1.57 2.09
N LYS A 411 24.38 -2.24 2.58
CA LYS A 411 24.86 -3.51 2.02
C LYS A 411 23.89 -4.67 2.25
N GLU A 412 23.19 -4.69 3.37
CA GLU A 412 22.26 -5.77 3.72
C GLU A 412 20.95 -5.64 2.94
N LEU A 413 20.45 -4.41 2.73
CA LEU A 413 19.36 -4.13 1.79
C LEU A 413 19.73 -4.57 0.38
N PHE A 414 20.90 -4.17 -0.13
CA PHE A 414 21.32 -4.56 -1.48
C PHE A 414 21.38 -6.09 -1.63
N LYS A 415 21.99 -6.79 -0.66
CA LYS A 415 22.05 -8.26 -0.64
C LYS A 415 20.64 -8.90 -0.64
N ARG A 416 19.76 -8.49 0.28
CA ARG A 416 18.40 -9.05 0.41
C ARG A 416 17.52 -8.77 -0.79
N PHE A 417 17.63 -7.56 -1.37
CA PHE A 417 16.92 -7.19 -2.58
C PHE A 417 17.33 -8.08 -3.77
N THR A 418 18.64 -8.26 -3.99
CA THR A 418 19.17 -9.16 -5.03
C THR A 418 18.76 -10.61 -4.79
N GLU A 419 18.86 -11.11 -3.54
CA GLU A 419 18.42 -12.45 -3.17
C GLU A 419 16.92 -12.66 -3.44
N ARG A 420 16.08 -11.69 -3.04
CA ARG A 420 14.64 -11.71 -3.30
C ARG A 420 14.32 -11.77 -4.78
N GLU A 421 14.95 -10.96 -5.61
CA GLU A 421 14.75 -10.98 -7.06
C GLU A 421 15.18 -12.32 -7.69
N CYS A 422 16.38 -12.81 -7.36
CA CYS A 422 16.90 -14.09 -7.86
C CYS A 422 16.09 -15.32 -7.38
N MET A 423 15.46 -15.25 -6.20
CA MET A 423 14.52 -16.29 -5.74
C MET A 423 13.17 -16.17 -6.44
N ALA A 424 12.63 -14.96 -6.58
CA ALA A 424 11.33 -14.72 -7.21
C ALA A 424 11.34 -15.08 -8.70
N MET A 425 12.46 -14.88 -9.41
CA MET A 425 12.69 -15.38 -10.79
C MET A 425 12.53 -16.91 -10.92
N ARG A 426 12.80 -17.66 -9.84
CA ARG A 426 12.65 -19.12 -9.76
C ARG A 426 11.33 -19.56 -9.11
N GLY A 427 10.46 -18.61 -8.80
CA GLY A 427 9.17 -18.84 -8.14
C GLY A 427 9.28 -19.13 -6.65
N GLU A 428 10.43 -18.87 -6.05
CA GLU A 428 10.73 -19.10 -4.65
C GLU A 428 10.64 -17.79 -3.85
N ARG A 429 10.16 -17.88 -2.61
CA ARG A 429 10.02 -16.72 -1.71
C ARG A 429 11.19 -16.64 -0.73
N VAL A 430 11.61 -15.42 -0.40
CA VAL A 430 12.42 -15.14 0.81
C VAL A 430 11.51 -15.04 2.04
N VAL A 431 12.11 -15.15 3.24
CA VAL A 431 11.43 -14.74 4.48
C VAL A 431 11.12 -13.25 4.38
N SER A 432 9.83 -12.90 4.43
CA SER A 432 9.36 -11.53 4.31
C SER A 432 8.32 -11.25 5.39
N VAL A 433 8.55 -10.19 6.17
CA VAL A 433 7.76 -9.84 7.35
C VAL A 433 7.24 -8.42 7.20
N TRP A 434 5.93 -8.28 7.23
CA TRP A 434 5.22 -7.01 7.21
C TRP A 434 4.91 -6.58 8.64
N VAL A 435 5.04 -5.30 8.96
CA VAL A 435 4.86 -4.81 10.34
C VAL A 435 3.47 -4.22 10.51
N ASN A 436 2.68 -4.77 11.41
CA ASN A 436 1.35 -4.25 11.71
C ASN A 436 1.46 -3.03 12.63
N CYS A 437 0.87 -1.91 12.22
CA CYS A 437 0.91 -0.64 12.93
C CYS A 437 -0.50 -0.05 13.09
N LEU A 438 -0.72 0.67 14.20
CA LEU A 438 -1.92 1.49 14.38
C LEU A 438 -1.75 2.83 13.64
N LYS A 439 -2.80 3.26 12.94
CA LYS A 439 -2.76 4.46 12.12
C LYS A 439 -2.98 5.72 12.97
N ASP A 440 -1.97 6.60 13.01
CA ASP A 440 -2.07 7.93 13.62
C ASP A 440 -2.87 8.88 12.71
N GLU A 441 -4.19 8.81 12.85
CA GLU A 441 -5.18 9.60 12.12
C GLU A 441 -6.29 10.07 13.06
N ARG A 442 -7.19 10.92 12.57
CA ARG A 442 -8.39 11.31 13.31
C ARG A 442 -9.55 10.35 13.06
N ARG A 443 -10.37 10.13 14.07
CA ARG A 443 -11.56 9.27 14.02
C ARG A 443 -12.73 9.96 14.73
N PRO A 444 -13.99 9.74 14.30
CA PRO A 444 -15.17 10.21 15.04
C PRO A 444 -15.16 9.72 16.48
N TRP A 445 -15.69 10.52 17.41
CA TRP A 445 -15.69 10.21 18.85
C TRP A 445 -16.20 8.80 19.19
N GLU A 446 -17.27 8.32 18.55
CA GLU A 446 -17.78 6.94 18.69
C GLU A 446 -16.66 5.88 18.50
N LYS A 447 -15.79 6.08 17.51
CA LYS A 447 -14.68 5.16 17.20
C LYS A 447 -13.46 5.36 18.12
N ILE A 448 -13.33 6.51 18.77
CA ILE A 448 -12.34 6.74 19.83
C ILE A 448 -12.75 5.99 21.09
N LEU A 449 -13.97 6.24 21.56
CA LEU A 449 -14.55 5.62 22.76
C LEU A 449 -14.56 4.10 22.68
N SER A 450 -14.85 3.54 21.50
CA SER A 450 -14.86 2.08 21.26
C SER A 450 -13.50 1.49 20.84
N GLY A 451 -12.43 2.30 20.75
CA GLY A 451 -11.11 1.84 20.29
C GLY A 451 -11.05 1.32 18.84
N ASN A 452 -11.90 1.78 17.94
CA ASN A 452 -11.93 1.40 16.52
C ASN A 452 -10.90 2.19 15.68
N THR A 453 -9.63 2.08 16.09
CA THR A 453 -8.44 2.56 15.36
C THR A 453 -8.10 1.62 14.20
N ARG A 454 -7.80 2.18 13.02
CA ARG A 454 -7.39 1.38 11.86
C ARG A 454 -5.96 0.84 12.04
N MET A 455 -5.78 -0.43 11.67
CA MET A 455 -4.47 -1.05 11.50
C MET A 455 -4.07 -1.00 10.03
N PHE A 456 -2.77 -0.82 9.77
CA PHE A 456 -2.16 -0.93 8.45
C PHE A 456 -0.84 -1.69 8.56
N GLU A 457 -0.43 -2.31 7.46
CA GLU A 457 0.72 -3.21 7.41
C GLU A 457 1.85 -2.60 6.58
N ILE A 458 3.06 -2.53 7.12
CA ILE A 458 4.23 -1.94 6.48
C ILE A 458 5.08 -3.05 5.85
N PRO A 459 5.15 -3.19 4.51
CA PRO A 459 6.04 -4.14 3.87
C PRO A 459 7.52 -3.82 4.14
N PRO A 460 8.41 -4.79 4.02
CA PRO A 460 9.84 -4.53 4.02
C PRO A 460 10.23 -3.77 2.74
N VAL A 461 11.23 -2.89 2.82
CA VAL A 461 11.55 -1.96 1.72
C VAL A 461 12.07 -2.67 0.46
N ASP A 462 12.71 -3.83 0.59
CA ASP A 462 13.12 -4.68 -0.53
C ASP A 462 11.92 -5.23 -1.32
N PHE A 463 10.84 -5.67 -0.65
CA PHE A 463 9.57 -5.99 -1.32
C PHE A 463 9.00 -4.75 -2.02
N SER A 464 9.02 -3.60 -1.36
CA SER A 464 8.46 -2.35 -1.90
C SER A 464 9.16 -1.90 -3.18
N ILE A 465 10.50 -2.02 -3.23
CA ILE A 465 11.31 -1.72 -4.42
C ILE A 465 11.04 -2.75 -5.51
N LEU A 466 11.08 -4.05 -5.19
CA LEU A 466 10.88 -5.11 -6.17
C LEU A 466 9.48 -5.05 -6.79
N GLN A 467 8.45 -4.79 -5.98
CA GLN A 467 7.10 -4.61 -6.49
C GLN A 467 7.05 -3.45 -7.49
N ARG A 468 7.52 -2.25 -7.11
CA ARG A 468 7.57 -1.09 -8.01
C ARG A 468 8.35 -1.40 -9.30
N LYS A 469 9.46 -2.13 -9.19
CA LYS A 469 10.31 -2.53 -10.31
C LYS A 469 9.57 -3.34 -11.39
N TYR A 470 8.62 -4.19 -10.99
CA TYR A 470 7.90 -5.11 -11.89
C TYR A 470 6.48 -4.68 -12.28
N ILE A 471 5.92 -3.62 -11.67
CA ILE A 471 4.53 -3.20 -11.89
C ILE A 471 4.28 -1.71 -12.13
N LEU A 472 5.24 -0.80 -11.92
CA LEU A 472 4.93 0.63 -11.88
C LEU A 472 4.40 1.16 -13.23
N ASP A 473 4.88 0.67 -14.37
CA ASP A 473 4.32 1.03 -15.69
C ASP A 473 2.83 0.69 -15.80
N PHE A 474 2.40 -0.46 -15.29
CA PHE A 474 0.98 -0.84 -15.26
C PHE A 474 0.16 0.09 -14.36
N MET A 475 0.67 0.40 -13.18
CA MET A 475 -0.02 1.29 -12.24
C MET A 475 -0.19 2.71 -12.79
N VAL A 476 0.81 3.20 -13.53
CA VAL A 476 0.73 4.48 -14.26
C VAL A 476 -0.25 4.38 -15.43
N ALA A 477 -0.18 3.34 -16.26
CA ALA A 477 -1.14 3.14 -17.35
C ALA A 477 -2.60 3.06 -16.87
N LEU A 478 -2.86 2.38 -15.74
CA LEU A 478 -4.18 2.31 -15.09
C LEU A 478 -4.70 3.70 -14.68
N LYS A 479 -3.82 4.53 -14.09
CA LYS A 479 -4.11 5.91 -13.66
C LYS A 479 -4.35 6.84 -14.86
N ASP A 480 -3.56 6.73 -15.92
CA ASP A 480 -3.66 7.60 -17.10
C ASP A 480 -4.93 7.29 -17.91
N ASN A 481 -5.34 6.01 -17.96
CA ASN A 481 -6.53 5.55 -18.67
C ASN A 481 -7.82 5.58 -17.80
N ARG A 482 -7.81 6.23 -16.63
CA ARG A 482 -8.96 6.34 -15.70
C ARG A 482 -10.27 6.81 -16.35
N ARG A 483 -10.16 7.64 -17.40
CA ARG A 483 -11.29 8.17 -18.18
C ARG A 483 -12.06 7.09 -18.94
N VAL A 484 -11.38 6.02 -19.38
CA VAL A 484 -11.96 4.92 -20.16
C VAL A 484 -12.10 3.62 -19.35
N ASN A 485 -11.39 3.45 -18.24
CA ASN A 485 -11.50 2.28 -17.36
C ASN A 485 -12.36 2.56 -16.10
N HIS A 486 -12.57 1.58 -15.22
CA HIS A 486 -13.41 1.71 -14.02
C HIS A 486 -12.71 2.40 -12.84
N CYS A 487 -11.38 2.42 -12.82
CA CYS A 487 -10.56 2.83 -11.68
C CYS A 487 -10.20 4.32 -11.76
N GLN A 488 -10.61 5.10 -10.76
CA GLN A 488 -10.33 6.54 -10.69
C GLN A 488 -9.04 6.89 -9.94
N LEU A 489 -8.07 5.97 -9.94
CA LEU A 489 -6.74 6.23 -9.37
C LEU A 489 -6.14 7.50 -10.00
N GLY A 490 -5.81 8.49 -9.17
CA GLY A 490 -5.25 9.76 -9.61
C GLY A 490 -6.24 10.76 -10.22
N ILE A 491 -7.56 10.60 -10.03
CA ILE A 491 -8.54 11.63 -10.38
C ILE A 491 -8.33 12.91 -9.55
N ASP A 492 -8.33 14.08 -10.21
CA ASP A 492 -8.43 15.37 -9.52
C ASP A 492 -9.89 15.83 -9.47
N CYS A 493 -10.51 15.67 -8.31
CA CYS A 493 -11.89 16.08 -8.04
C CYS A 493 -12.11 17.58 -8.24
N GLN A 494 -11.08 18.42 -8.13
CA GLN A 494 -11.19 19.88 -8.23
C GLN A 494 -10.91 20.40 -9.65
N SER A 495 -10.86 19.50 -10.63
CA SER A 495 -10.63 19.79 -12.05
C SER A 495 -11.82 19.37 -12.93
N LEU A 496 -11.68 19.55 -14.25
CA LEU A 496 -12.68 19.04 -15.22
C LEU A 496 -12.81 17.52 -15.24
N ASP A 497 -11.87 16.75 -14.66
CA ASP A 497 -12.04 15.29 -14.48
C ASP A 497 -13.32 14.96 -13.70
N TRP A 498 -13.75 15.82 -12.77
CA TRP A 498 -14.99 15.65 -12.00
C TRP A 498 -16.25 15.91 -12.84
N THR A 499 -16.16 16.84 -13.79
CA THR A 499 -17.22 17.09 -14.78
C THR A 499 -17.32 15.91 -15.75
N GLU A 500 -16.20 15.42 -16.27
CA GLU A 500 -16.15 14.24 -17.15
C GLU A 500 -16.70 12.98 -16.46
N LEU A 501 -16.36 12.77 -15.18
CA LEU A 501 -16.89 11.66 -14.38
C LEU A 501 -18.42 11.77 -14.21
N HIS A 502 -18.93 12.96 -13.87
CA HIS A 502 -20.36 13.20 -13.78
C HIS A 502 -21.07 12.91 -15.12
N GLU A 503 -20.57 13.48 -16.22
CA GLU A 503 -21.12 13.27 -17.57
C GLU A 503 -21.16 11.79 -17.94
N ARG A 504 -20.10 11.03 -17.64
CA ARG A 504 -20.00 9.58 -17.87
C ARG A 504 -21.02 8.76 -17.06
N LEU A 505 -21.45 9.25 -15.90
CA LEU A 505 -22.47 8.59 -15.06
C LEU A 505 -23.90 8.92 -15.50
N VAL A 506 -24.20 10.21 -15.75
CA VAL A 506 -25.57 10.67 -16.10
C VAL A 506 -25.95 10.42 -17.56
N SER A 507 -24.98 10.39 -18.48
CA SER A 507 -25.23 9.99 -19.88
C SER A 507 -25.57 8.51 -20.02
N HIS A 508 -25.27 7.71 -18.99
CA HIS A 508 -25.64 6.30 -18.94
C HIS A 508 -27.05 6.09 -18.35
N SER A 509 -27.33 6.64 -17.17
CA SER A 509 -28.64 6.50 -16.51
C SER A 509 -28.85 7.52 -15.39
N ASN A 510 -30.12 7.79 -15.09
CA ASN A 510 -30.54 8.52 -13.89
C ASN A 510 -30.66 7.61 -12.64
N LEU A 511 -30.57 6.29 -12.79
CA LEU A 511 -30.55 5.35 -11.66
C LEU A 511 -29.10 5.15 -11.21
N VAL A 512 -28.67 5.96 -10.24
CA VAL A 512 -27.31 5.91 -9.67
C VAL A 512 -27.33 5.51 -8.19
N ALA A 513 -26.22 4.98 -7.69
CA ALA A 513 -26.05 4.64 -6.27
C ALA A 513 -24.58 4.73 -5.85
N ASP A 514 -24.35 5.04 -4.58
CA ASP A 514 -23.09 4.81 -3.87
C ASP A 514 -23.24 3.70 -2.82
N ALA A 515 -22.11 3.13 -2.39
CA ALA A 515 -22.09 2.09 -1.35
C ALA A 515 -20.79 2.11 -0.54
N ASP A 516 -20.85 1.52 0.66
CA ASP A 516 -19.73 1.39 1.60
C ASP A 516 -19.57 -0.08 2.03
N PHE A 517 -18.33 -0.51 2.19
CA PHE A 517 -17.96 -1.88 2.55
C PHE A 517 -17.39 -1.94 3.97
N LYS A 518 -17.87 -2.87 4.79
CA LYS A 518 -17.28 -3.09 6.11
C LYS A 518 -15.95 -3.85 5.97
N ASN A 519 -14.85 -3.19 6.31
CA ASN A 519 -13.49 -3.77 6.35
C ASN A 519 -12.99 -4.31 4.98
N PHE A 520 -13.30 -3.63 3.87
CA PHE A 520 -12.96 -4.07 2.50
C PHE A 520 -11.55 -4.66 2.34
N ASP A 521 -10.50 -3.93 2.78
CA ASP A 521 -9.10 -4.37 2.77
C ASP A 521 -8.89 -5.78 3.35
N GLY A 522 -9.63 -6.13 4.42
CA GLY A 522 -9.54 -7.44 5.07
C GLY A 522 -10.15 -8.57 4.25
N LEU A 523 -11.10 -8.25 3.37
CA LEU A 523 -12.00 -9.19 2.70
C LEU A 523 -11.78 -9.26 1.18
N THR A 524 -10.71 -8.68 0.61
CA THR A 524 -10.40 -8.88 -0.81
C THR A 524 -9.99 -10.32 -1.10
N ALA A 525 -10.75 -11.00 -1.96
CA ALA A 525 -10.61 -12.44 -2.19
C ALA A 525 -9.28 -12.81 -2.87
N PRO A 526 -8.53 -13.81 -2.37
CA PRO A 526 -7.27 -14.29 -2.96
C PRO A 526 -7.33 -14.64 -4.44
N ASP A 527 -8.44 -15.18 -4.92
CA ASP A 527 -8.60 -15.61 -6.31
C ASP A 527 -8.89 -14.45 -7.27
N LEU A 528 -9.53 -13.38 -6.81
CA LEU A 528 -9.67 -12.12 -7.53
C LEU A 528 -8.39 -11.28 -7.48
N GLN A 529 -7.64 -11.34 -6.37
CA GLN A 529 -6.28 -10.79 -6.32
C GLN A 529 -5.38 -11.50 -7.36
N LEU A 530 -5.47 -12.82 -7.49
CA LEU A 530 -4.73 -13.57 -8.52
C LEU A 530 -5.07 -13.08 -9.93
N ASP A 531 -6.36 -12.88 -10.25
CA ASP A 531 -6.79 -12.39 -11.56
C ASP A 531 -6.21 -11.01 -11.89
N PHE A 532 -6.17 -10.08 -10.92
CA PHE A 532 -5.51 -8.77 -11.09
C PHE A 532 -4.04 -8.92 -11.52
N TRP A 533 -3.30 -9.85 -10.88
CA TRP A 533 -1.89 -10.06 -11.19
C TRP A 533 -1.67 -10.76 -12.55
N ASP A 534 -2.57 -11.66 -12.97
CA ASP A 534 -2.53 -12.26 -14.31
C ASP A 534 -2.94 -11.27 -15.42
N ASP A 535 -3.88 -10.35 -15.15
CA ASP A 535 -4.26 -9.27 -16.07
C ASP A 535 -3.15 -8.20 -16.18
N LEU A 536 -2.44 -7.95 -15.08
CA LEU A 536 -1.23 -7.12 -15.04
C LEU A 536 -0.07 -7.77 -15.82
N ASP A 537 0.13 -9.07 -15.71
CA ASP A 537 1.14 -9.78 -16.51
C ASP A 537 0.80 -9.78 -18.00
N TYR A 538 -0.48 -9.94 -18.34
CA TYR A 538 -0.99 -9.77 -19.71
C TYR A 538 -0.65 -8.39 -20.29
N PHE A 539 -0.80 -7.30 -19.52
CA PHE A 539 -0.44 -5.95 -19.98
C PHE A 539 1.04 -5.88 -20.43
N TYR A 540 1.97 -6.39 -19.61
CA TYR A 540 3.39 -6.40 -20.01
C TYR A 540 3.62 -7.28 -21.24
N LYS A 541 3.01 -8.47 -21.30
CA LYS A 541 3.09 -9.37 -22.45
C LYS A 541 2.52 -8.79 -23.75
N LYS A 542 1.51 -7.92 -23.64
CA LYS A 542 0.81 -7.30 -24.77
C LYS A 542 1.54 -6.06 -25.30
N PHE A 543 2.08 -5.23 -24.42
CA PHE A 543 2.52 -3.86 -24.76
C PHE A 543 4.01 -3.61 -24.63
N GLY A 544 4.78 -4.49 -23.99
CA GLY A 544 6.14 -4.18 -23.57
C GLY A 544 7.08 -5.38 -23.44
N GLU A 545 8.13 -5.20 -22.65
CA GLU A 545 9.08 -6.26 -22.34
C GLU A 545 8.46 -7.28 -21.37
N TRP A 546 8.56 -8.57 -21.73
CA TRP A 546 8.04 -9.68 -20.94
C TRP A 546 8.89 -10.94 -21.12
N SER A 547 9.20 -11.60 -20.01
CA SER A 547 9.76 -12.94 -19.97
C SER A 547 8.99 -13.84 -18.98
N PRO A 548 9.12 -15.19 -19.10
CA PRO A 548 8.60 -16.11 -18.09
C PRO A 548 9.15 -15.85 -16.68
N GLY A 549 10.38 -15.33 -16.58
CA GLY A 549 10.99 -14.93 -15.32
C GLY A 549 10.26 -13.75 -14.67
N ASP A 550 9.95 -12.71 -15.45
CA ASP A 550 9.23 -11.52 -14.94
C ASP A 550 7.82 -11.88 -14.47
N ARG A 551 7.12 -12.73 -15.22
CA ARG A 551 5.87 -13.33 -14.76
C ARG A 551 6.08 -14.05 -13.44
N GLN A 552 7.12 -14.88 -13.34
CA GLN A 552 7.38 -15.66 -12.14
C GLN A 552 7.70 -14.76 -10.92
N VAL A 553 8.34 -13.61 -11.10
CA VAL A 553 8.48 -12.57 -10.06
C VAL A 553 7.13 -11.98 -9.67
N ARG A 554 6.29 -11.55 -10.62
CA ARG A 554 4.94 -11.02 -10.37
C ARG A 554 4.07 -12.01 -9.59
N MET A 555 4.04 -13.29 -9.98
CA MET A 555 3.28 -14.32 -9.27
C MET A 555 3.84 -14.62 -7.86
N THR A 556 5.15 -14.42 -7.64
CA THR A 556 5.76 -14.57 -6.31
C THR A 556 5.39 -13.40 -5.39
N LEU A 557 5.34 -12.18 -5.93
CA LEU A 557 4.85 -10.99 -5.21
C LEU A 557 3.35 -11.11 -4.88
N CYS A 558 2.54 -11.65 -5.80
CA CYS A 558 1.13 -11.99 -5.57
C CYS A 558 0.98 -12.98 -4.40
N ASP A 559 1.72 -14.09 -4.43
CA ASP A 559 1.66 -15.13 -3.39
C ASP A 559 2.06 -14.60 -2.00
N GLU A 560 3.06 -13.71 -1.93
CA GLU A 560 3.45 -13.02 -0.71
C GLU A 560 2.41 -11.99 -0.24
N GLY A 561 1.79 -11.28 -1.17
CA GLY A 561 0.70 -10.34 -0.91
C GLY A 561 -0.58 -11.02 -0.41
N ILE A 562 -0.83 -12.27 -0.80
CA ILE A 562 -1.96 -13.07 -0.31
C ILE A 562 -1.59 -13.74 1.04
N HIS A 563 -0.53 -14.55 1.06
CA HIS A 563 -0.04 -15.28 2.23
C HIS A 563 1.07 -14.51 2.95
N THR A 564 0.67 -13.45 3.63
CA THR A 564 1.58 -12.47 4.24
C THR A 564 1.90 -12.82 5.68
N VAL A 565 3.18 -12.84 6.05
CA VAL A 565 3.60 -12.91 7.46
C VAL A 565 3.61 -11.50 8.04
N CYS A 566 2.77 -11.28 9.04
CA CYS A 566 2.64 -10.06 9.81
C CYS A 566 3.32 -10.20 11.18
N LEU A 567 4.12 -9.22 11.57
CA LEU A 567 4.63 -9.04 12.93
C LEU A 567 3.73 -8.04 13.67
N SER A 568 3.04 -8.52 14.70
CA SER A 568 2.19 -7.71 15.58
C SER A 568 2.81 -7.68 16.98
N ASN A 569 3.35 -6.52 17.39
CA ASN A 569 4.22 -6.38 18.56
C ASN A 569 5.41 -7.36 18.54
N LYS A 570 5.28 -8.54 19.16
CA LYS A 570 6.27 -9.63 19.14
C LYS A 570 5.78 -10.90 18.44
N GLU A 571 4.49 -11.05 18.14
CA GLU A 571 3.95 -12.29 17.59
C GLU A 571 3.92 -12.25 16.06
N PHE A 572 4.46 -13.29 15.43
CA PHE A 572 4.37 -13.55 14.01
C PHE A 572 3.09 -14.33 13.70
N VAL A 573 2.28 -13.81 12.78
CA VAL A 573 1.04 -14.42 12.31
C VAL A 573 0.96 -14.33 10.79
N MET A 574 0.59 -15.42 10.13
CA MET A 574 0.29 -15.41 8.70
C MET A 574 -1.20 -15.21 8.47
N VAL A 575 -1.53 -14.32 7.54
CA VAL A 575 -2.89 -14.10 7.02
C VAL A 575 -2.99 -14.67 5.60
N HIS A 576 -4.16 -15.15 5.20
CA HIS A 576 -4.37 -15.81 3.90
C HIS A 576 -5.34 -15.11 2.96
N ILE A 577 -5.99 -14.03 3.41
CA ILE A 577 -6.93 -13.22 2.65
C ILE A 577 -6.60 -11.73 2.74
N GLY A 578 -7.35 -10.90 2.01
CA GLY A 578 -7.28 -9.46 2.09
C GLY A 578 -6.04 -8.85 1.43
N ASN A 579 -6.10 -7.55 1.20
CA ASN A 579 -5.02 -6.73 0.70
C ASN A 579 -4.50 -5.85 1.85
N LYS A 580 -3.20 -5.60 1.85
CA LYS A 580 -2.48 -5.06 3.01
C LYS A 580 -2.23 -3.59 2.72
N SER A 581 -2.70 -2.68 3.57
CA SER A 581 -2.91 -1.28 3.17
C SER A 581 -1.62 -0.48 2.90
N GLY A 582 -0.43 -1.05 3.16
CA GLY A 582 0.88 -0.51 2.75
C GLY A 582 1.47 -1.13 1.48
N ASN A 583 0.75 -2.01 0.79
CA ASN A 583 1.11 -2.57 -0.51
C ASN A 583 1.19 -1.43 -1.56
N ALA A 584 2.23 -1.39 -2.40
CA ALA A 584 2.38 -0.30 -3.37
C ALA A 584 1.27 -0.30 -4.44
N ALA A 585 0.61 -1.44 -4.65
CA ALA A 585 -0.52 -1.61 -5.55
C ALA A 585 -1.90 -1.45 -4.87
N THR A 586 -1.97 -1.06 -3.59
CA THR A 586 -3.20 -1.16 -2.75
C THR A 586 -4.46 -0.68 -3.47
N VAL A 587 -4.46 0.57 -3.97
CA VAL A 587 -5.64 1.17 -4.61
C VAL A 587 -6.02 0.46 -5.91
N GLY A 588 -5.04 0.03 -6.72
CA GLY A 588 -5.29 -0.68 -7.97
C GLY A 588 -5.93 -2.04 -7.75
N ILE A 589 -5.35 -2.86 -6.85
CA ILE A 589 -5.91 -4.16 -6.46
C ILE A 589 -7.32 -3.98 -5.88
N ASN A 590 -7.50 -3.01 -4.98
CA ASN A 590 -8.79 -2.80 -4.33
C ASN A 590 -9.87 -2.37 -5.33
N SER A 591 -9.58 -1.41 -6.22
CA SER A 591 -10.50 -0.97 -7.28
C SER A 591 -10.90 -2.12 -8.21
N ASP A 592 -9.94 -2.95 -8.65
CA ASP A 592 -10.20 -4.07 -9.55
C ASP A 592 -11.03 -5.18 -8.87
N VAL A 593 -10.71 -5.53 -7.62
CA VAL A 593 -11.51 -6.47 -6.81
C VAL A 593 -12.93 -5.93 -6.58
N ASN A 594 -13.08 -4.63 -6.32
CA ASN A 594 -14.38 -3.98 -6.17
C ASN A 594 -15.20 -4.05 -7.47
N TYR A 595 -14.59 -3.75 -8.62
CA TYR A 595 -15.20 -3.93 -9.93
C TYR A 595 -15.59 -5.39 -10.20
N ARG A 596 -14.73 -6.36 -9.89
CA ARG A 596 -15.02 -7.80 -10.02
C ARG A 596 -16.20 -8.22 -9.14
N TYR A 597 -16.30 -7.78 -7.90
CA TYR A 597 -17.47 -8.07 -7.06
C TYR A 597 -18.78 -7.64 -7.72
N HIS A 598 -18.83 -6.44 -8.30
CA HIS A 598 -20.01 -5.94 -9.01
C HIS A 598 -20.30 -6.70 -10.31
N ALA A 599 -19.26 -7.06 -11.08
CA ALA A 599 -19.41 -7.82 -12.33
C ALA A 599 -19.81 -9.28 -12.11
N LEU A 600 -19.23 -9.95 -11.10
CA LEU A 600 -19.56 -11.32 -10.72
C LEU A 600 -20.96 -11.42 -10.10
N ALA A 601 -21.37 -10.42 -9.31
CA ALA A 601 -22.76 -10.29 -8.85
C ALA A 601 -23.72 -10.18 -10.04
N TYR A 602 -23.40 -9.34 -11.03
CA TYR A 602 -24.23 -9.20 -12.24
C TYR A 602 -24.36 -10.51 -13.00
N LEU A 603 -23.24 -11.19 -13.29
CA LEU A 603 -23.26 -12.47 -14.02
C LEU A 603 -24.06 -13.54 -13.26
N SER A 604 -23.87 -13.64 -11.94
CA SER A 604 -24.60 -14.60 -11.11
C SER A 604 -26.10 -14.32 -11.01
N LEU A 605 -26.51 -13.05 -10.89
CA LEU A 605 -27.92 -12.65 -10.82
C LEU A 605 -28.58 -12.76 -12.20
N ALA A 606 -27.88 -12.41 -13.27
CA ALA A 606 -28.34 -12.57 -14.64
C ALA A 606 -28.62 -14.05 -14.97
N THR A 607 -27.72 -14.97 -14.59
CA THR A 607 -27.94 -16.42 -14.76
C THR A 607 -29.20 -16.93 -14.05
N MET A 608 -29.67 -16.25 -13.00
CA MET A 608 -30.91 -16.59 -12.29
C MET A 608 -32.16 -15.92 -12.87
N PHE A 609 -32.09 -14.62 -13.19
CA PHE A 609 -33.28 -13.80 -13.52
C PHE A 609 -33.40 -13.41 -14.99
N ALA A 610 -32.30 -13.38 -15.74
CA ALA A 610 -32.26 -12.99 -17.15
C ALA A 610 -31.10 -13.69 -17.90
N PRO A 611 -31.14 -15.03 -18.11
CA PRO A 611 -29.96 -15.79 -18.54
C PRO A 611 -29.33 -15.33 -19.87
N ALA A 612 -30.13 -14.79 -20.80
CA ALA A 612 -29.65 -14.20 -22.05
C ALA A 612 -28.74 -12.97 -21.85
N MET A 613 -28.83 -12.32 -20.67
CA MET A 613 -28.01 -11.17 -20.27
C MET A 613 -26.81 -11.56 -19.40
N ALA A 614 -26.54 -12.85 -19.15
CA ALA A 614 -25.44 -13.33 -18.32
C ALA A 614 -24.06 -13.25 -19.03
N THR A 615 -23.73 -12.07 -19.57
CA THR A 615 -22.46 -11.82 -20.28
C THR A 615 -21.87 -10.45 -19.94
N MET A 616 -20.54 -10.33 -20.01
CA MET A 616 -19.84 -9.05 -19.82
C MET A 616 -20.22 -8.00 -20.87
N PHE A 617 -20.71 -8.41 -22.05
CA PHE A 617 -21.29 -7.50 -23.04
C PHE A 617 -22.53 -6.80 -22.48
N HIS A 618 -23.48 -7.55 -21.91
CA HIS A 618 -24.68 -6.97 -21.30
C HIS A 618 -24.37 -6.21 -20.01
N PHE A 619 -23.43 -6.69 -19.19
CA PHE A 619 -22.94 -5.91 -18.04
C PHE A 619 -22.43 -4.53 -18.47
N LYS A 620 -21.55 -4.47 -19.47
CA LYS A 620 -20.99 -3.22 -19.99
C LYS A 620 -21.97 -2.42 -20.86
N LYS A 621 -23.06 -3.01 -21.35
CA LYS A 621 -24.18 -2.26 -21.94
C LYS A 621 -25.00 -1.59 -20.84
N ASN A 622 -25.31 -2.31 -19.75
CA ASN A 622 -26.35 -1.95 -18.80
C ASN A 622 -25.84 -1.28 -17.51
N VAL A 623 -24.56 -1.42 -17.18
CA VAL A 623 -23.97 -0.97 -15.90
C VAL A 623 -22.72 -0.13 -16.16
N ARG A 624 -22.53 0.94 -15.37
CA ARG A 624 -21.25 1.63 -15.18
C ARG A 624 -20.85 1.48 -13.72
N ILE A 625 -19.62 1.03 -13.50
CA ILE A 625 -18.99 0.95 -12.18
C ILE A 625 -17.78 1.88 -12.21
N ILE A 626 -17.65 2.71 -11.18
CA ILE A 626 -16.56 3.65 -10.94
C ILE A 626 -16.03 3.37 -9.53
N THR A 627 -14.73 3.13 -9.37
CA THR A 627 -14.12 2.72 -8.10
C THR A 627 -12.87 3.53 -7.76
N TYR A 628 -12.67 3.81 -6.47
CA TYR A 628 -11.37 4.20 -5.91
C TYR A 628 -11.12 3.39 -4.64
N GLY A 629 -10.50 2.22 -4.81
CA GLY A 629 -10.35 1.26 -3.73
C GLY A 629 -11.70 0.67 -3.32
N ASP A 630 -12.10 0.88 -2.07
CA ASP A 630 -13.39 0.48 -1.51
C ASP A 630 -14.56 1.41 -1.91
N ASP A 631 -14.27 2.68 -2.18
CA ASP A 631 -15.26 3.69 -2.61
C ASP A 631 -15.80 3.36 -4.01
N VAL A 632 -17.13 3.36 -4.20
CA VAL A 632 -17.79 2.92 -5.44
C VAL A 632 -19.03 3.74 -5.78
N VAL A 633 -19.16 4.07 -7.07
CA VAL A 633 -20.39 4.61 -7.67
C VAL A 633 -20.85 3.69 -8.81
N ILE A 634 -22.17 3.50 -8.87
CA ILE A 634 -22.88 2.63 -9.81
C ILE A 634 -23.88 3.48 -10.59
N SER A 635 -23.97 3.29 -11.92
CA SER A 635 -25.09 3.78 -12.75
C SER A 635 -25.67 2.61 -13.55
N VAL A 636 -26.99 2.43 -13.55
CA VAL A 636 -27.67 1.21 -14.05
C VAL A 636 -28.82 1.54 -14.99
N LEU A 637 -28.91 0.89 -16.15
CA LEU A 637 -30.06 1.05 -17.05
C LEU A 637 -31.33 0.40 -16.45
N PRO A 638 -32.53 1.01 -16.64
CA PRO A 638 -33.79 0.45 -16.15
C PRO A 638 -34.06 -1.00 -16.57
N GLU A 639 -33.52 -1.43 -17.72
CA GLU A 639 -33.61 -2.79 -18.29
C GLU A 639 -33.19 -3.91 -17.31
N VAL A 640 -32.25 -3.63 -16.39
CA VAL A 640 -31.74 -4.62 -15.41
C VAL A 640 -32.04 -4.24 -13.96
N ALA A 641 -32.58 -3.04 -13.70
CA ALA A 641 -32.72 -2.47 -12.36
C ALA A 641 -33.68 -3.25 -11.43
N SER A 642 -34.54 -4.11 -11.98
CA SER A 642 -35.47 -4.96 -11.22
C SER A 642 -34.82 -6.16 -10.53
N TRP A 643 -33.62 -6.58 -10.95
CA TRP A 643 -32.87 -7.70 -10.40
C TRP A 643 -31.40 -7.40 -10.12
N TYR A 644 -30.85 -6.33 -10.72
CA TYR A 644 -29.52 -5.80 -10.41
C TYR A 644 -29.64 -4.39 -9.80
N HIS A 645 -29.68 -4.35 -8.47
CA HIS A 645 -29.76 -3.13 -7.67
C HIS A 645 -28.93 -3.27 -6.39
N PRO A 646 -28.57 -2.18 -5.68
CA PRO A 646 -27.61 -2.22 -4.57
C PRO A 646 -27.93 -3.24 -3.46
N GLN A 647 -29.21 -3.41 -3.11
CA GLN A 647 -29.62 -4.45 -2.14
C GLN A 647 -29.33 -5.87 -2.65
N ALA A 648 -29.67 -6.22 -3.89
CA ALA A 648 -29.41 -7.55 -4.45
C ALA A 648 -27.90 -7.85 -4.57
N ILE A 649 -27.09 -6.82 -4.85
CA ILE A 649 -25.62 -6.92 -4.84
C ILE A 649 -25.13 -7.25 -3.42
N GLY A 650 -25.65 -6.54 -2.41
CA GLY A 650 -25.31 -6.80 -1.00
C GLY A 650 -25.75 -8.19 -0.50
N ASP A 651 -26.96 -8.62 -0.85
CA ASP A 651 -27.49 -9.94 -0.51
C ASP A 651 -26.67 -11.06 -1.19
N TRP A 652 -26.22 -10.84 -2.43
CA TRP A 652 -25.33 -11.77 -3.12
C TRP A 652 -23.94 -11.82 -2.47
N LEU A 653 -23.33 -10.67 -2.16
CA LEU A 653 -22.01 -10.57 -1.52
C LEU A 653 -21.98 -11.17 -0.11
N LEU A 654 -23.10 -11.14 0.62
CA LEU A 654 -23.21 -11.71 1.96
C LEU A 654 -22.96 -13.23 1.97
N ASN A 655 -23.24 -13.94 0.88
CA ASN A 655 -22.94 -15.38 0.73
C ASN A 655 -21.42 -15.68 0.76
N PHE A 656 -20.58 -14.67 0.49
CA PHE A 656 -19.12 -14.73 0.57
C PHE A 656 -18.57 -14.11 1.87
N GLY A 657 -19.45 -13.74 2.81
CA GLY A 657 -19.09 -13.05 4.06
C GLY A 657 -18.77 -11.56 3.88
N ILE A 658 -19.00 -10.99 2.71
CA ILE A 658 -18.69 -9.60 2.39
C ILE A 658 -19.89 -8.73 2.76
N VAL A 659 -19.68 -7.81 3.72
CA VAL A 659 -20.75 -6.93 4.23
C VAL A 659 -20.75 -5.61 3.46
N TYR A 660 -21.78 -5.45 2.64
CA TYR A 660 -22.06 -4.29 1.79
C TYR A 660 -23.20 -3.45 2.38
N THR A 661 -23.04 -2.12 2.40
CA THR A 661 -23.94 -1.19 3.10
C THR A 661 -24.11 0.11 2.31
N SER A 662 -25.14 0.90 2.63
CA SER A 662 -25.31 2.26 2.08
C SER A 662 -24.21 3.20 2.60
N ALA A 663 -23.69 4.07 1.72
CA ALA A 663 -22.68 5.06 2.11
C ALA A 663 -23.20 6.01 3.21
N ASN A 664 -24.46 6.44 3.07
CA ASN A 664 -25.24 6.99 4.16
C ASN A 664 -25.82 5.86 5.02
N LYS A 665 -25.11 5.47 6.09
CA LYS A 665 -25.40 4.34 7.00
C LYS A 665 -26.76 4.33 7.70
N LYS A 666 -27.62 5.33 7.45
CA LYS A 666 -29.01 5.41 7.92
C LYS A 666 -30.04 5.18 6.80
N ALA A 667 -29.63 5.24 5.54
CA ALA A 667 -30.48 5.02 4.37
C ALA A 667 -30.52 3.53 3.99
N LYS A 668 -31.58 3.11 3.28
CA LYS A 668 -31.63 1.79 2.64
C LYS A 668 -30.71 1.76 1.42
N LEU A 669 -30.18 0.58 1.08
CA LEU A 669 -29.51 0.34 -0.20
C LEU A 669 -30.52 0.48 -1.35
N GLY A 670 -30.26 1.37 -2.29
CA GLY A 670 -31.15 1.65 -3.42
C GLY A 670 -30.58 2.71 -4.37
N PHE A 671 -31.30 2.98 -5.45
CA PHE A 671 -30.95 4.06 -6.38
C PHE A 671 -31.43 5.43 -5.86
N THR A 672 -30.68 6.47 -6.19
CA THR A 672 -31.01 7.89 -5.99
C THR A 672 -30.47 8.73 -7.16
N SER A 673 -30.42 10.06 -7.06
CA SER A 673 -29.87 10.99 -8.05
C SER A 673 -28.37 11.26 -7.87
N ILE A 674 -27.74 11.81 -8.91
CA ILE A 674 -26.30 12.09 -8.94
C ILE A 674 -25.86 13.15 -7.91
N GLU A 675 -26.78 14.04 -7.52
CA GLU A 675 -26.55 15.10 -6.52
C GLU A 675 -26.62 14.58 -5.07
N GLU A 676 -27.26 13.43 -4.84
CA GLU A 676 -27.38 12.82 -3.51
C GLU A 676 -26.22 11.88 -3.17
N ILE A 677 -25.66 11.17 -4.15
CA ILE A 677 -24.55 10.25 -3.94
C ILE A 677 -23.23 10.96 -3.58
N THR A 678 -22.33 10.23 -2.96
CA THR A 678 -20.97 10.66 -2.64
C THR A 678 -19.92 9.79 -3.30
N PHE A 679 -18.79 10.40 -3.66
CA PHE A 679 -17.57 9.71 -4.09
C PHE A 679 -16.36 10.53 -3.61
N LEU A 680 -15.36 9.87 -3.02
CA LEU A 680 -14.20 10.52 -2.40
C LEU A 680 -14.59 11.60 -1.36
N LYS A 681 -15.74 11.41 -0.69
CA LYS A 681 -16.42 12.35 0.24
C LYS A 681 -16.96 13.64 -0.40
N ASN A 682 -17.04 13.71 -1.72
CA ASN A 682 -17.62 14.83 -2.46
C ASN A 682 -18.99 14.43 -3.02
N ARG A 683 -19.94 15.38 -3.04
CA ARG A 683 -21.13 15.29 -3.90
C ARG A 683 -20.89 16.01 -5.22
N PHE A 684 -21.70 15.72 -6.22
CA PHE A 684 -21.73 16.45 -7.49
C PHE A 684 -22.66 17.66 -7.40
N ALA A 685 -22.19 18.84 -7.84
CA ALA A 685 -23.02 20.05 -7.96
C ALA A 685 -22.60 20.91 -9.14
N LYS A 686 -23.51 21.74 -9.68
CA LYS A 686 -23.18 22.67 -10.77
C LYS A 686 -22.46 23.91 -10.23
N HIS A 687 -21.45 24.40 -10.95
CA HIS A 687 -20.76 25.63 -10.60
C HIS A 687 -21.70 26.85 -10.69
N SER A 688 -21.64 27.73 -9.69
CA SER A 688 -22.58 28.85 -9.50
C SER A 688 -22.72 29.79 -10.71
N SER A 689 -21.64 30.03 -11.44
CA SER A 689 -21.60 30.88 -12.65
C SER A 689 -21.30 30.13 -13.96
N MET A 690 -21.08 28.82 -13.93
CA MET A 690 -20.70 28.02 -15.10
C MET A 690 -21.54 26.74 -15.12
N SER A 691 -22.77 26.84 -15.63
CA SER A 691 -23.78 25.78 -15.55
C SER A 691 -23.39 24.46 -16.24
N ASN A 692 -22.40 24.49 -17.14
CA ASN A 692 -21.82 23.34 -17.82
C ASN A 692 -20.60 22.72 -17.10
N VAL A 693 -20.24 23.22 -15.92
CA VAL A 693 -19.13 22.70 -15.09
C VAL A 693 -19.71 22.11 -13.82
N VAL A 694 -19.35 20.86 -13.53
CA VAL A 694 -19.72 20.17 -12.29
C VAL A 694 -18.51 20.14 -11.36
N VAL A 695 -18.75 20.52 -10.10
CA VAL A 695 -17.74 20.73 -9.06
C VAL A 695 -17.95 19.81 -7.86
N PRO A 696 -16.89 19.54 -7.08
CA PRO A 696 -16.99 18.72 -5.88
C PRO A 696 -17.51 19.54 -4.70
N LEU A 697 -18.56 19.06 -4.04
CA LEU A 697 -18.94 19.55 -2.71
C LEU A 697 -18.41 18.59 -1.64
N MET A 698 -17.20 18.85 -1.14
CA MET A 698 -16.63 18.09 -0.02
C MET A 698 -17.50 18.28 1.22
N ALA A 699 -17.93 17.17 1.84
CA ALA A 699 -18.78 17.20 3.03
C ALA A 699 -18.24 18.17 4.10
N GLU A 700 -19.08 19.13 4.53
CA GLU A 700 -18.71 20.27 5.39
C GLU A 700 -17.91 19.88 6.64
N ARG A 701 -18.37 18.86 7.38
CA ARG A 701 -17.66 18.27 8.53
C ARG A 701 -16.21 17.85 8.24
N THR A 702 -15.86 17.53 7.00
CA THR A 702 -14.50 17.12 6.60
C THR A 702 -13.59 18.32 6.40
N MET A 703 -14.09 19.40 5.80
CA MET A 703 -13.29 20.62 5.59
C MET A 703 -13.18 21.46 6.87
N MET A 704 -14.25 21.60 7.66
CA MET A 704 -14.23 22.31 8.95
C MET A 704 -13.23 21.70 9.92
N GLU A 705 -13.11 20.38 9.88
CA GLU A 705 -12.16 19.62 10.68
C GLU A 705 -10.68 19.93 10.36
N LEU A 706 -10.34 20.61 9.26
CA LEU A 706 -8.98 21.15 9.03
C LEU A 706 -8.68 22.32 9.97
N LEU A 707 -9.68 23.12 10.34
CA LEU A 707 -9.54 24.26 11.24
C LEU A 707 -9.36 23.84 12.70
N ASN A 708 -9.76 22.62 13.06
CA ASN A 708 -9.73 22.11 14.43
C ASN A 708 -8.45 21.33 14.79
N TRP A 709 -7.75 20.77 13.81
CA TRP A 709 -6.65 19.84 14.07
C TRP A 709 -5.51 19.98 13.08
N THR A 710 -4.29 19.94 13.58
CA THR A 710 -3.05 20.00 12.80
C THR A 710 -2.08 18.92 13.24
N ARG A 711 -0.95 18.77 12.55
CA ARG A 711 0.18 17.95 13.03
C ARG A 711 1.26 18.86 13.63
N ILE A 712 1.99 18.31 14.59
CA ILE A 712 3.19 18.95 15.14
C ILE A 712 4.18 19.22 13.99
N ALA A 713 4.48 20.49 13.77
CA ALA A 713 5.45 20.97 12.79
C ALA A 713 6.39 22.01 13.43
N PRO A 714 7.59 22.26 12.88
CA PRO A 714 8.47 23.33 13.34
C PRO A 714 7.80 24.71 13.24
N ASP A 715 7.13 24.96 12.12
CA ASP A 715 6.42 26.21 11.81
C ASP A 715 4.90 25.98 11.92
N GLN A 716 4.37 26.04 13.15
CA GLN A 716 2.99 25.63 13.40
C GLN A 716 1.95 26.58 12.79
N ASP A 717 2.27 27.87 12.69
CA ASP A 717 1.40 28.93 12.15
C ASP A 717 1.30 28.87 10.62
N ILE A 718 2.39 28.56 9.92
CA ILE A 718 2.36 28.32 8.46
C ILE A 718 1.49 27.11 8.13
N LEU A 719 1.60 26.02 8.90
CA LEU A 719 0.72 24.87 8.72
C LEU A 719 -0.75 25.20 9.10
N LEU A 720 -1.00 26.18 9.96
CA LEU A 720 -2.35 26.66 10.23
C LEU A 720 -2.89 27.50 9.07
N GLU A 721 -2.07 28.37 8.48
CA GLU A 721 -2.40 29.14 7.26
C GLU A 721 -2.76 28.21 6.11
N ASP A 722 -1.94 27.19 5.85
CA ASP A 722 -2.22 26.12 4.87
C ASP A 722 -3.57 25.45 5.15
N ASN A 723 -3.84 25.02 6.40
CA ASN A 723 -5.11 24.39 6.77
C ASN A 723 -6.32 25.33 6.60
N CYS A 724 -6.17 26.62 6.89
CA CYS A 724 -7.23 27.62 6.70
C CYS A 724 -7.53 27.84 5.21
N ASN A 725 -6.48 27.97 4.41
CA ASN A 725 -6.59 28.16 2.97
C ASN A 725 -7.11 26.88 2.26
N ASP A 726 -6.75 25.68 2.73
CA ASP A 726 -7.33 24.42 2.23
C ASP A 726 -8.82 24.28 2.59
N CYS A 727 -9.22 24.64 3.81
CA CYS A 727 -10.64 24.69 4.19
C CYS A 727 -11.42 25.64 3.27
N LEU A 728 -10.86 26.83 3.00
CA LEU A 728 -11.44 27.81 2.11
C LEU A 728 -11.45 27.37 0.63
N ARG A 729 -10.44 26.60 0.19
CA ARG A 729 -10.41 25.98 -1.15
C ARG A 729 -11.55 25.00 -1.36
N PHE A 730 -11.93 24.21 -0.34
CA PHE A 730 -13.15 23.39 -0.41
C PHE A 730 -14.43 24.25 -0.33
N ALA A 731 -14.44 25.29 0.51
CA ALA A 731 -15.57 26.20 0.65
C ALA A 731 -15.85 27.05 -0.60
N TYR A 732 -14.86 27.25 -1.49
CA TYR A 732 -15.04 27.95 -2.77
C TYR A 732 -16.17 27.32 -3.61
N PHE A 733 -16.23 25.98 -3.66
CA PHE A 733 -17.24 25.26 -4.44
C PHE A 733 -18.66 25.37 -3.88
N TYR A 734 -18.81 25.72 -2.61
CA TYR A 734 -20.11 26.07 -2.00
C TYR A 734 -20.59 27.49 -2.40
N GLY A 735 -19.78 28.25 -3.14
CA GLY A 735 -20.10 29.56 -3.67
C GLY A 735 -19.76 30.72 -2.73
N GLU A 736 -19.63 31.90 -3.33
CA GLU A 736 -19.08 33.11 -2.67
C GLU A 736 -19.75 33.45 -1.33
N LYS A 737 -21.09 33.42 -1.24
CA LYS A 737 -21.80 33.75 0.00
C LYS A 737 -21.45 32.82 1.16
N TYR A 738 -21.22 31.53 0.89
CA TYR A 738 -20.78 30.58 1.89
C TYR A 738 -19.31 30.81 2.25
N PHE A 739 -18.46 30.93 1.22
CA PHE A 739 -17.04 31.20 1.36
C PHE A 739 -16.75 32.44 2.22
N GLN A 740 -17.37 33.59 1.92
CA GLN A 740 -17.10 34.85 2.62
C GLN A 740 -17.55 34.76 4.09
N LYS A 741 -18.67 34.09 4.38
CA LYS A 741 -19.14 33.85 5.75
C LYS A 741 -18.16 32.97 6.55
N LEU A 742 -17.59 31.94 5.93
CA LEU A 742 -16.57 31.09 6.57
C LEU A 742 -15.25 31.83 6.74
N ARG A 743 -14.78 32.54 5.70
CA ARG A 743 -13.55 33.35 5.74
C ARG A 743 -13.61 34.39 6.85
N GLN A 744 -14.73 35.09 7.02
CA GLN A 744 -14.90 36.04 8.11
C GLN A 744 -14.74 35.37 9.47
N LYS A 745 -15.42 34.23 9.72
CA LYS A 745 -15.25 33.45 10.96
C LYS A 745 -13.79 33.02 11.21
N ILE A 746 -13.07 32.61 10.18
CA ILE A 746 -11.65 32.23 10.28
C ILE A 746 -10.80 33.45 10.66
N VAL A 747 -11.01 34.59 9.98
CA VAL A 747 -10.30 35.85 10.27
C VAL A 747 -10.61 36.34 11.69
N ASP A 748 -11.87 36.30 12.13
CA ASP A 748 -12.27 36.68 13.50
C ASP A 748 -11.63 35.77 14.55
N ALA A 749 -11.58 34.45 14.28
CA ALA A 749 -10.93 33.48 15.15
C ALA A 749 -9.41 33.70 15.25
N LEU A 750 -8.72 34.00 14.14
CA LEU A 750 -7.29 34.32 14.11
C LEU A 750 -6.99 35.65 14.84
N ASN A 751 -7.80 36.67 14.59
CA ASN A 751 -7.73 37.96 15.29
C ASN A 751 -7.90 37.78 16.81
N SER A 752 -8.83 36.92 17.25
CA SER A 752 -9.02 36.60 18.68
C SER A 752 -7.81 35.91 19.34
N LYS A 753 -6.87 35.42 18.54
CA LYS A 753 -5.59 34.81 18.96
C LYS A 753 -4.38 35.70 18.66
N ASN A 754 -4.59 36.94 18.18
CA ASN A 754 -3.55 37.87 17.74
C ASN A 754 -2.65 37.30 16.62
N LEU A 755 -3.20 36.47 15.73
CA LEU A 755 -2.47 35.88 14.61
C LEU A 755 -2.79 36.64 13.32
N GLN A 756 -1.74 37.04 12.61
CA GLN A 756 -1.82 37.67 11.28
C GLN A 756 -1.28 36.67 10.25
N LEU A 757 -2.20 35.93 9.61
CA LEU A 757 -1.91 34.93 8.57
C LEU A 757 -2.52 35.38 7.22
N ASP A 758 -1.89 35.00 6.11
CA ASP A 758 -2.32 35.36 4.76
C ASP A 758 -3.48 34.46 4.30
N ILE A 759 -4.70 34.87 4.68
CA ILE A 759 -5.94 34.15 4.34
C ILE A 759 -6.45 34.59 2.96
N MET A 760 -6.38 33.67 1.98
CA MET A 760 -6.77 33.89 0.58
C MET A 760 -8.25 34.30 0.44
N THR A 761 -8.55 35.05 -0.63
CA THR A 761 -9.90 35.56 -0.94
C THR A 761 -10.63 34.65 -1.93
N TYR A 762 -11.94 34.89 -2.11
CA TYR A 762 -12.73 34.18 -3.12
C TYR A 762 -12.19 34.41 -4.54
N GLY A 763 -11.66 35.61 -4.82
CA GLY A 763 -11.06 35.95 -6.11
C GLY A 763 -9.80 35.14 -6.40
N ASP A 764 -8.97 34.86 -5.39
CA ASP A 764 -7.76 34.06 -5.54
C ASP A 764 -8.09 32.60 -5.90
N PHE A 765 -9.06 32.00 -5.20
CA PHE A 765 -9.54 30.66 -5.52
C PHE A 765 -10.32 30.60 -6.83
N HIS A 766 -11.08 31.64 -7.18
CA HIS A 766 -11.74 31.72 -8.47
C HIS A 766 -10.71 31.75 -9.62
N TRP A 767 -9.66 32.57 -9.50
CA TRP A 767 -8.58 32.64 -10.48
C TRP A 767 -7.82 31.31 -10.59
N TRP A 768 -7.51 30.69 -9.45
CA TRP A 768 -6.93 29.33 -9.41
C TRP A 768 -7.81 28.30 -10.12
N PHE A 769 -9.11 28.22 -9.79
CA PHE A 769 -10.01 27.26 -10.40
C PHE A 769 -10.15 27.51 -11.91
N MET A 770 -10.31 28.77 -12.32
CA MET A 770 -10.34 29.18 -13.73
C MET A 770 -9.06 28.82 -14.48
N PHE A 771 -7.90 28.84 -13.81
CA PHE A 771 -6.67 28.27 -14.36
C PHE A 771 -6.73 26.73 -14.48
N VAL A 772 -7.11 26.02 -13.41
CA VAL A 772 -7.17 24.54 -13.39
C VAL A 772 -8.07 23.99 -14.50
N ILE A 773 -9.20 24.64 -14.78
CA ILE A 773 -10.10 24.27 -15.87
C ILE A 773 -9.69 24.84 -17.24
N GLY A 774 -8.51 25.45 -17.37
CA GLY A 774 -7.92 25.91 -18.62
C GLY A 774 -8.57 27.17 -19.23
N LYS A 775 -9.33 27.95 -18.46
CA LYS A 775 -9.97 29.21 -18.91
C LYS A 775 -9.04 30.43 -18.84
N VAL A 776 -7.87 30.31 -18.21
CA VAL A 776 -6.82 31.33 -18.11
C VAL A 776 -5.56 30.87 -18.86
N GLY A 777 -4.83 31.81 -19.48
CA GLY A 777 -3.86 31.54 -20.54
C GLY A 777 -2.68 30.59 -20.23
N SER A 778 -2.48 29.63 -21.14
CA SER A 778 -1.34 28.71 -21.30
C SER A 778 -0.89 27.88 -20.08
N ARG A 779 -1.27 26.59 -20.09
CA ARG A 779 -0.86 25.53 -19.17
C ARG A 779 0.62 25.61 -18.72
N LYS A 780 1.56 25.74 -19.67
CA LYS A 780 3.02 25.70 -19.42
C LYS A 780 3.57 26.80 -18.51
N GLN A 781 3.02 28.01 -18.50
CA GLN A 781 3.54 29.06 -17.61
C GLN A 781 3.07 28.89 -16.17
N ALA A 782 1.92 28.25 -15.97
CA ALA A 782 1.30 28.12 -14.67
C ALA A 782 1.37 26.70 -14.08
N GLU A 783 1.71 25.65 -14.83
CA GLU A 783 2.27 24.40 -14.26
C GLU A 783 3.51 24.73 -13.40
N SER A 784 4.43 25.58 -13.89
CA SER A 784 5.56 26.08 -13.09
C SER A 784 5.15 26.95 -11.89
N PHE A 785 3.99 27.61 -11.94
CA PHE A 785 3.44 28.38 -10.82
C PHE A 785 2.82 27.46 -9.78
N PHE A 786 2.02 26.46 -10.19
CA PHE A 786 1.32 25.55 -9.30
C PHE A 786 2.19 24.42 -8.74
N GLU A 787 3.20 23.93 -9.46
CA GLU A 787 4.29 23.18 -8.83
C GLU A 787 4.96 24.03 -7.75
N SER A 788 5.18 25.34 -7.98
CA SER A 788 5.75 26.22 -6.95
C SER A 788 4.77 26.59 -5.82
N VAL A 789 3.47 26.34 -5.94
CA VAL A 789 2.49 26.51 -4.84
C VAL A 789 2.35 25.20 -4.07
N ALA A 790 2.13 24.09 -4.77
CA ALA A 790 1.98 22.75 -4.17
C ALA A 790 3.26 22.17 -3.55
N SER A 791 4.45 22.69 -3.91
CA SER A 791 5.73 22.22 -3.37
C SER A 791 6.43 23.17 -2.38
N SER A 792 5.86 24.33 -2.03
CA SER A 792 6.51 25.23 -1.07
C SER A 792 5.59 25.80 0.00
N GLY A 793 5.66 25.17 1.17
CA GLY A 793 5.72 25.94 2.40
C GLY A 793 6.92 26.90 2.36
N ASN A 794 6.73 28.08 2.95
CA ASN A 794 7.69 29.16 3.19
C ASN A 794 8.25 29.99 2.00
N SER A 795 7.92 31.29 2.04
CA SER A 795 8.76 32.44 1.63
C SER A 795 8.90 32.83 0.14
N LYS A 796 7.95 32.44 -0.74
CA LYS A 796 8.01 32.80 -2.17
C LYS A 796 7.06 33.89 -2.67
N LEU A 797 5.96 34.21 -1.98
CA LEU A 797 4.99 35.23 -2.45
C LEU A 797 5.66 36.61 -2.65
N ALA A 798 6.47 37.06 -1.68
CA ALA A 798 7.27 38.29 -1.79
C ALA A 798 8.28 38.30 -2.95
N LYS A 799 8.78 37.12 -3.37
CA LYS A 799 9.67 36.97 -4.55
C LYS A 799 8.88 36.92 -5.86
N PHE A 800 7.63 36.45 -5.81
CA PHE A 800 6.72 36.40 -6.96
C PHE A 800 6.20 37.79 -7.32
N ILE A 801 5.76 38.59 -6.34
CA ILE A 801 5.35 40.00 -6.54
C ILE A 801 6.48 40.80 -7.21
N ASN A 802 7.72 40.65 -6.71
CA ASN A 802 8.93 41.28 -7.27
C ASN A 802 9.25 40.82 -8.71
N LYS A 803 8.79 39.63 -9.14
CA LYS A 803 9.10 39.07 -10.46
C LYS A 803 8.00 39.32 -11.49
N LEU A 804 6.73 39.30 -11.07
CA LEU A 804 5.56 39.44 -11.95
C LEU A 804 5.30 40.91 -12.33
N PHE A 805 5.32 41.83 -11.36
CA PHE A 805 5.01 43.24 -11.61
C PHE A 805 6.19 44.03 -12.19
N MET A 806 7.42 43.74 -11.76
CA MET A 806 8.60 44.52 -12.16
C MET A 806 9.30 43.98 -13.43
N GLY A 807 9.26 42.66 -13.68
CA GLY A 807 10.02 42.02 -14.75
C GLY A 807 9.66 42.48 -16.19
N PRO A 808 8.37 42.49 -16.58
CA PRO A 808 7.95 43.01 -17.89
C PRO A 808 8.14 44.52 -17.99
N PHE A 809 7.86 45.24 -16.90
CA PHE A 809 7.97 46.69 -16.80
C PHE A 809 9.41 47.18 -17.02
N TYR A 810 10.41 46.50 -16.43
CA TYR A 810 11.83 46.78 -16.68
C TYR A 810 12.26 46.51 -18.12
N LYS A 811 11.69 45.50 -18.81
CA LYS A 811 11.99 45.29 -20.24
C LYS A 811 11.47 46.42 -21.11
N VAL A 812 10.27 46.94 -20.82
CA VAL A 812 9.67 48.07 -21.55
C VAL A 812 10.48 49.35 -21.30
N LEU A 813 10.77 49.70 -20.05
CA LEU A 813 11.60 50.88 -19.73
C LEU A 813 13.03 50.78 -20.30
N SER A 814 13.60 49.57 -20.38
CA SER A 814 14.90 49.31 -21.01
C SER A 814 14.89 49.42 -22.55
N HIS A 815 13.73 49.33 -23.20
CA HIS A 815 13.60 49.46 -24.66
C HIS A 815 13.27 50.90 -25.09
N LEU A 816 12.88 51.75 -24.14
CA LEU A 816 12.47 53.15 -24.34
C LEU A 816 13.53 54.17 -23.86
N GLU A 817 14.73 53.73 -23.48
CA GLU A 817 15.85 54.55 -22.98
C GLU A 817 15.48 55.57 -21.86
N CYS A 818 14.42 55.30 -21.10
CA CYS A 818 13.83 56.25 -20.15
C CYS A 818 14.65 56.47 -18.85
N LEU A 819 15.78 55.79 -18.69
CA LEU A 819 16.71 55.97 -17.58
C LEU A 819 17.98 56.65 -18.11
N ARG A 820 18.10 57.96 -17.83
CA ARG A 820 19.14 58.84 -18.40
C ARG A 820 20.55 58.38 -18.05
N ASP A 821 21.48 58.59 -18.98
CA ASP A 821 22.92 58.48 -18.75
C ASP A 821 23.39 59.72 -17.97
N GLU A 822 23.50 59.63 -16.65
CA GLU A 822 23.78 60.76 -15.76
C GLU A 822 25.29 61.01 -15.61
N LYS A 823 25.82 62.00 -16.34
CA LYS A 823 27.20 62.48 -16.18
C LYS A 823 27.41 63.57 -15.12
N GLU A 824 26.35 64.10 -14.52
CA GLU A 824 26.42 65.25 -13.58
C GLU A 824 25.48 65.09 -12.37
N ILE A 825 25.73 64.10 -11.50
CA ILE A 825 25.08 64.07 -10.17
C ILE A 825 26.10 63.75 -9.06
N VAL A 826 26.05 64.57 -8.00
CA VAL A 826 26.83 64.40 -6.78
C VAL A 826 26.33 63.18 -6.02
N ARG A 827 27.24 62.29 -5.62
CA ARG A 827 26.89 61.06 -4.89
C ARG A 827 26.74 61.36 -3.40
N SER A 828 25.63 60.93 -2.80
CA SER A 828 25.41 60.95 -1.35
C SER A 828 26.07 59.77 -0.62
N ASP A 829 26.52 58.74 -1.35
CA ASP A 829 27.17 57.56 -0.80
C ASP A 829 28.19 57.01 -1.80
N ASP A 830 29.39 56.68 -1.32
CA ASP A 830 30.51 56.13 -2.10
C ASP A 830 30.85 54.67 -1.74
N ARG A 831 30.09 54.04 -0.83
CA ARG A 831 30.36 52.66 -0.39
C ARG A 831 30.25 51.67 -1.55
N TYR A 832 31.01 50.58 -1.43
CA TYR A 832 31.04 49.53 -2.44
C TYR A 832 29.93 48.49 -2.23
N ALA A 833 29.46 47.92 -3.34
CA ALA A 833 28.52 46.80 -3.37
C ALA A 833 29.15 45.56 -4.02
N ILE A 834 28.90 44.40 -3.44
CA ILE A 834 29.35 43.10 -3.96
C ILE A 834 28.13 42.32 -4.44
N ALA A 835 28.17 41.88 -5.70
CA ALA A 835 27.13 41.04 -6.28
C ALA A 835 27.44 39.56 -6.05
N ILE A 836 26.49 38.82 -5.46
CA ILE A 836 26.61 37.37 -5.18
C ILE A 836 25.32 36.60 -5.56
N PRO A 837 25.41 35.30 -5.89
CA PRO A 837 24.24 34.46 -6.22
C PRO A 837 23.36 34.15 -5.01
N SER A 838 22.08 33.82 -5.24
CA SER A 838 21.14 33.50 -4.15
C SER A 838 21.50 32.20 -3.43
N GLY A 839 21.48 32.21 -2.11
CA GLY A 839 21.63 31.02 -1.27
C GLY A 839 22.29 31.37 0.06
N GLU A 840 22.69 30.35 0.82
CA GLU A 840 23.28 30.50 2.16
C GLU A 840 24.47 31.47 2.24
N GLY A 841 25.21 31.66 1.15
CA GLY A 841 26.42 32.49 1.15
C GLY A 841 26.21 33.94 1.61
N LYS A 842 25.07 34.55 1.26
CA LYS A 842 24.74 35.93 1.64
C LYS A 842 24.42 36.02 3.13
N SER A 843 23.43 35.25 3.58
CA SER A 843 23.00 35.20 4.97
C SER A 843 24.12 34.73 5.91
N TRP A 844 25.00 33.83 5.46
CA TRP A 844 26.19 33.43 6.21
C TRP A 844 27.19 34.58 6.35
N LEU A 845 27.52 35.31 5.27
CA LEU A 845 28.43 36.46 5.37
C LEU A 845 27.89 37.56 6.29
N CYS A 846 26.62 37.95 6.17
CA CYS A 846 26.00 38.94 7.07
C CYS A 846 25.97 38.46 8.54
N ARG A 847 25.74 37.17 8.81
CA ARG A 847 25.73 36.62 10.18
C ARG A 847 27.12 36.41 10.77
N THR A 848 28.12 36.06 9.96
CA THR A 848 29.49 35.76 10.42
C THR A 848 30.34 37.02 10.53
N TYR A 849 30.11 38.03 9.67
CA TYR A 849 30.80 39.32 9.72
C TYR A 849 29.81 40.49 9.67
N PRO A 850 28.91 40.61 10.68
CA PRO A 850 27.87 41.65 10.71
C PRO A 850 28.42 43.08 10.82
N HIS A 851 29.71 43.23 11.15
CA HIS A 851 30.44 44.50 11.16
C HIS A 851 31.04 44.88 9.78
N LEU A 852 31.11 43.94 8.84
CA LEU A 852 31.63 44.18 7.48
C LEU A 852 30.51 44.24 6.43
N PHE A 853 29.48 43.39 6.58
CA PHE A 853 28.43 43.20 5.58
C PHE A 853 27.05 43.47 6.14
N VAL A 854 26.18 43.95 5.26
CA VAL A 854 24.75 44.08 5.51
C VAL A 854 23.97 43.72 4.25
N ASP A 855 22.78 43.15 4.42
CA ASP A 855 21.87 42.99 3.28
C ASP A 855 21.28 44.36 2.91
N HIS A 856 21.36 44.73 1.64
CA HIS A 856 20.68 45.95 1.14
C HIS A 856 19.17 45.97 1.46
N ASP A 857 18.52 44.80 1.56
CA ASP A 857 17.12 44.68 1.93
C ASP A 857 16.92 44.97 3.43
N GLU A 858 17.85 44.60 4.31
CA GLU A 858 17.78 44.85 5.76
C GLU A 858 17.86 46.34 6.09
N LEU A 859 18.58 47.15 5.28
CA LEU A 859 18.66 48.61 5.47
C LEU A 859 17.42 49.36 4.97
N LEU A 860 16.88 48.99 3.80
CA LEU A 860 15.82 49.76 3.14
C LEU A 860 14.40 49.26 3.45
N LEU A 861 14.21 47.99 3.80
CA LEU A 861 12.88 47.49 4.15
C LEU A 861 12.25 48.19 5.37
N PRO A 862 12.98 48.52 6.46
CA PRO A 862 12.38 49.16 7.63
C PRO A 862 11.84 50.57 7.37
N SER A 863 12.52 51.39 6.55
CA SER A 863 12.07 52.72 6.16
C SER A 863 10.95 52.65 5.12
N ALA A 864 11.13 51.85 4.07
CA ALA A 864 10.14 51.69 3.01
C ALA A 864 8.83 51.05 3.51
N SER A 865 8.90 50.11 4.46
CA SER A 865 7.72 49.53 5.14
C SER A 865 6.96 50.59 5.95
N ARG A 866 7.69 51.47 6.66
CA ARG A 866 7.08 52.56 7.43
C ARG A 866 6.33 53.54 6.52
N ARG A 867 6.93 53.98 5.41
CA ARG A 867 6.24 54.82 4.41
C ARG A 867 5.05 54.12 3.75
N LEU A 868 5.14 52.81 3.50
CA LEU A 868 4.02 52.01 2.98
C LEU A 868 2.84 51.94 3.98
N GLN A 869 3.13 51.82 5.27
CA GLN A 869 2.13 51.86 6.34
C GLN A 869 1.51 53.27 6.50
N GLU A 870 2.32 54.33 6.37
CA GLU A 870 1.87 55.72 6.50
C GLU A 870 1.07 56.24 5.29
N LYS A 871 1.47 55.88 4.07
CA LYS A 871 0.90 56.44 2.83
C LYS A 871 -0.01 55.48 2.04
N GLY A 872 -0.04 54.20 2.38
CA GLY A 872 -0.79 53.18 1.65
C GLY A 872 -0.21 52.85 0.27
N LEU A 873 -0.65 51.71 -0.28
CA LEU A 873 -0.04 51.09 -1.45
C LEU A 873 -0.63 51.63 -2.77
N ASN A 874 0.05 52.59 -3.40
CA ASN A 874 -0.27 53.06 -4.75
C ASN A 874 1.00 53.21 -5.62
N TRP A 875 0.82 53.29 -6.95
CA TRP A 875 1.91 53.37 -7.92
C TRP A 875 2.86 54.57 -7.74
N LYS A 876 2.36 55.74 -7.32
CA LYS A 876 3.20 56.92 -7.03
C LYS A 876 4.04 56.70 -5.78
N HIS A 877 3.47 56.14 -4.72
CA HIS A 877 4.21 55.86 -3.48
C HIS A 877 5.25 54.74 -3.64
N LEU A 878 4.98 53.76 -4.52
CA LEU A 878 5.96 52.76 -4.94
C LEU A 878 7.19 53.37 -5.65
N TRP A 879 7.03 54.49 -6.36
CA TRP A 879 8.17 55.22 -6.93
C TRP A 879 8.99 55.95 -5.86
N GLU A 880 8.33 56.59 -4.90
CA GLU A 880 8.99 57.29 -3.77
C GLU A 880 9.85 56.34 -2.89
N MET A 881 9.61 55.02 -2.93
CA MET A 881 10.46 54.02 -2.27
C MET A 881 11.82 53.78 -2.97
N PHE A 882 11.95 54.12 -4.26
CA PHE A 882 13.22 54.01 -4.99
C PHE A 882 14.12 55.22 -4.80
N ASP A 883 13.66 56.26 -4.12
CA ASP A 883 14.44 57.46 -3.76
C ASP A 883 14.84 57.48 -2.26
N GLU A 884 14.68 56.36 -1.55
CA GLU A 884 15.18 56.17 -0.19
C GLU A 884 16.72 56.07 -0.19
N GLU A 885 17.40 56.95 0.54
CA GLU A 885 18.86 56.86 0.73
C GLU A 885 19.23 55.86 1.84
N TYR A 886 20.46 55.34 1.78
CA TYR A 886 20.98 54.53 2.88
C TYR A 886 21.29 55.40 4.10
N PRO A 887 21.21 54.84 5.32
CA PRO A 887 21.73 55.50 6.51
C PRO A 887 23.22 55.84 6.31
N ALA A 888 23.58 57.12 6.48
CA ALA A 888 24.93 57.62 6.25
C ALA A 888 25.94 57.18 7.34
N ASP A 889 25.41 56.76 8.49
CA ASP A 889 26.12 56.27 9.69
C ASP A 889 26.48 54.78 9.61
N ASP A 890 25.67 53.96 8.95
CA ASP A 890 26.08 52.60 8.60
C ASP A 890 27.03 52.66 7.39
N ARG A 891 28.26 52.17 7.50
CA ARG A 891 29.24 52.13 6.39
C ARG A 891 29.50 50.72 5.83
N ARG A 892 28.76 49.70 6.25
CA ARG A 892 28.99 48.30 5.87
C ARG A 892 28.79 48.07 4.37
N ILE A 893 29.57 47.14 3.83
CA ILE A 893 29.54 46.77 2.41
C ILE A 893 28.23 46.04 2.09
N LEU A 894 27.57 46.51 1.02
CA LEU A 894 26.27 46.00 0.62
C LEU A 894 26.39 44.69 -0.14
N LEU A 895 25.77 43.63 0.38
CA LEU A 895 25.63 42.37 -0.37
C LEU A 895 24.33 42.40 -1.18
N CYS A 896 24.46 42.38 -2.51
CA CYS A 896 23.34 42.44 -3.45
C CYS A 896 23.25 41.18 -4.31
N HIS A 897 22.03 40.88 -4.81
CA HIS A 897 21.80 39.70 -5.65
C HIS A 897 22.21 39.95 -7.12
N HIS A 898 22.87 38.99 -7.77
CA HIS A 898 23.16 39.06 -9.22
C HIS A 898 22.05 38.40 -10.07
N PRO A 899 21.50 39.06 -11.12
CA PRO A 899 20.40 38.50 -11.92
C PRO A 899 20.69 37.18 -12.64
N ASN A 900 21.92 36.94 -13.11
CA ASN A 900 22.31 35.71 -13.84
C ASN A 900 22.66 34.58 -12.87
N ASN A 901 21.68 34.19 -12.07
CA ASN A 901 21.81 33.23 -10.98
C ASN A 901 21.88 31.78 -11.49
N THR A 902 23.10 31.25 -11.65
CA THR A 902 23.36 29.82 -11.90
C THR A 902 24.25 29.25 -10.80
N LYS A 903 24.08 27.96 -10.47
CA LYS A 903 24.81 27.31 -9.37
C LYS A 903 26.33 27.48 -9.57
N ARG A 904 27.00 28.07 -8.55
CA ARG A 904 28.45 28.35 -8.45
C ARG A 904 29.02 29.40 -9.43
N GLN A 905 28.22 30.43 -9.75
CA GLN A 905 28.63 31.60 -10.55
C GLN A 905 27.89 32.82 -9.93
N MET A 906 28.46 34.01 -9.70
CA MET A 906 29.79 34.58 -10.00
C MET A 906 30.32 35.48 -8.85
N LEU A 907 31.43 36.23 -9.06
CA LEU A 907 31.89 37.38 -8.24
C LEU A 907 32.10 38.65 -9.09
N GLY A 908 31.73 39.83 -8.57
CA GLY A 908 32.03 41.15 -9.13
C GLY A 908 31.74 42.27 -8.11
N CYS A 909 32.66 43.24 -8.01
CA CYS A 909 32.56 44.39 -7.11
C CYS A 909 32.39 45.67 -7.94
N PHE A 910 31.55 46.60 -7.50
CA PHE A 910 31.35 47.89 -8.16
C PHE A 910 31.01 48.99 -7.16
N VAL A 911 31.46 50.21 -7.45
CA VAL A 911 31.02 51.43 -6.74
C VAL A 911 29.60 51.76 -7.22
N LEU A 912 28.71 52.09 -6.29
CA LEU A 912 27.37 52.51 -6.64
C LEU A 912 27.39 53.92 -7.25
N PRO A 913 26.69 54.18 -8.37
CA PRO A 913 26.56 55.54 -8.90
C PRO A 913 25.64 56.41 -8.03
N LYS A 914 24.67 55.81 -7.33
CA LYS A 914 23.76 56.41 -6.34
C LYS A 914 23.34 55.34 -5.31
N PRO A 915 23.11 55.69 -4.03
CA PRO A 915 22.66 54.74 -3.00
C PRO A 915 21.25 54.18 -3.27
N CYS A 916 20.28 55.04 -3.59
CA CYS A 916 18.85 54.70 -3.62
C CYS A 916 18.44 53.63 -4.66
N TYR A 917 19.22 53.44 -5.74
CA TYR A 917 18.82 52.62 -6.89
C TYR A 917 19.31 51.17 -6.91
N ILE A 918 19.80 50.58 -5.81
CA ILE A 918 20.38 49.22 -5.88
C ILE A 918 19.41 48.14 -6.39
N ARG A 919 18.10 48.27 -6.11
CA ARG A 919 17.06 47.38 -6.66
C ARG A 919 16.92 47.57 -8.17
N ALA A 920 16.89 48.80 -8.66
CA ALA A 920 16.82 49.16 -10.08
C ALA A 920 18.13 48.88 -10.85
N ASN A 921 19.29 48.82 -10.17
CA ASN A 921 20.61 48.57 -10.76
C ASN A 921 20.83 47.11 -11.24
N ALA A 922 19.77 46.40 -11.62
CA ALA A 922 19.87 45.17 -12.40
C ALA A 922 20.64 45.42 -13.72
N TYR A 923 20.47 46.60 -14.32
CA TYR A 923 21.20 47.07 -15.49
C TYR A 923 22.73 47.07 -15.29
N GLN A 924 23.26 47.77 -14.28
CA GLN A 924 24.71 47.80 -14.03
C GLN A 924 25.26 46.42 -13.63
N ARG A 925 24.50 45.64 -12.84
CA ARG A 925 24.88 44.25 -12.50
C ARG A 925 25.00 43.36 -13.73
N LEU A 926 24.10 43.49 -14.71
CA LEU A 926 24.17 42.77 -15.99
C LEU A 926 25.33 43.24 -16.89
N ARG A 927 25.90 44.43 -16.67
CA ARG A 927 27.08 44.94 -17.38
C ARG A 927 28.43 44.56 -16.75
N LEU A 928 28.43 43.78 -15.66
CA LEU A 928 29.65 43.24 -15.03
C LEU A 928 30.32 42.18 -15.93
N LYS A 929 31.19 42.62 -16.85
CA LYS A 929 31.79 41.78 -17.91
C LYS A 929 32.72 40.65 -17.41
N ASN A 930 33.27 40.77 -16.20
CA ASN A 930 34.39 39.94 -15.71
C ASN A 930 33.99 38.97 -14.58
N ALA A 931 32.80 38.38 -14.67
CA ALA A 931 32.20 37.66 -13.55
C ALA A 931 32.74 36.22 -13.43
N GLN A 932 33.51 35.92 -12.37
CA GLN A 932 34.29 34.68 -12.22
C GLN A 932 33.52 33.53 -11.55
N LYS A 933 33.71 32.27 -12.00
CA LYS A 933 33.20 31.07 -11.31
C LYS A 933 34.19 30.65 -10.21
N MET A 934 33.70 30.42 -8.99
CA MET A 934 34.54 30.11 -7.81
C MET A 934 33.78 29.22 -6.82
N GLU A 935 34.50 28.41 -6.06
CA GLU A 935 33.91 27.64 -4.95
C GLU A 935 33.58 28.52 -3.73
N ARG A 936 32.65 28.06 -2.88
CA ARG A 936 32.07 28.84 -1.77
C ARG A 936 33.14 29.49 -0.88
N ASP A 937 34.13 28.71 -0.45
CA ASP A 937 35.12 29.13 0.55
C ASP A 937 36.28 29.93 -0.06
N GLU A 938 36.50 29.76 -1.36
CA GLU A 938 37.45 30.57 -2.14
C GLU A 938 36.86 31.96 -2.40
N ARG A 939 35.61 32.01 -2.87
CA ARG A 939 34.83 33.25 -3.03
C ARG A 939 34.75 34.04 -1.73
N ASN A 940 34.45 33.38 -0.60
CA ASN A 940 34.35 34.06 0.70
C ASN A 940 35.71 34.64 1.15
N ARG A 941 36.82 33.93 0.93
CA ARG A 941 38.18 34.48 1.18
C ARG A 941 38.51 35.68 0.30
N LEU A 942 38.15 35.63 -0.99
CA LEU A 942 38.37 36.75 -1.91
C LEU A 942 37.50 37.97 -1.54
N ILE A 943 36.24 37.76 -1.15
CA ILE A 943 35.36 38.83 -0.63
C ILE A 943 36.01 39.53 0.57
N LEU A 944 36.48 38.77 1.58
CA LEU A 944 37.14 39.34 2.76
C LEU A 944 38.47 40.05 2.45
N LYS A 945 39.19 39.65 1.39
CA LYS A 945 40.36 40.36 0.88
C LYS A 945 39.96 41.69 0.24
N LEU A 946 38.94 41.69 -0.62
CA LEU A 946 38.43 42.89 -1.27
C LEU A 946 37.95 43.93 -0.23
N VAL A 947 37.27 43.52 0.84
CA VAL A 947 36.88 44.45 1.94
C VAL A 947 38.09 45.21 2.49
N LYS A 948 39.22 44.54 2.70
CA LYS A 948 40.46 45.14 3.21
C LYS A 948 41.12 46.12 2.24
N GLU A 949 40.95 45.91 0.94
CA GLU A 949 41.49 46.78 -0.12
C GLU A 949 40.59 48.00 -0.37
N VAL A 950 39.29 47.86 -0.12
CA VAL A 950 38.24 48.77 -0.60
C VAL A 950 37.68 49.68 0.50
N GLU A 951 37.47 49.16 1.71
CA GLU A 951 37.00 49.89 2.90
C GLU A 951 37.90 49.51 4.10
N PRO A 952 39.21 49.85 4.07
CA PRO A 952 40.20 49.38 5.05
C PRO A 952 39.86 49.75 6.50
N GLN A 953 39.12 50.84 6.71
CA GLN A 953 38.54 51.24 8.00
C GLN A 953 37.65 50.16 8.64
N LEU A 954 36.83 49.45 7.87
CA LEU A 954 35.94 48.39 8.38
C LEU A 954 36.70 47.13 8.79
N ALA A 955 37.87 46.89 8.17
CA ALA A 955 38.61 45.64 8.31
C ALA A 955 39.71 45.67 9.39
N LYS A 956 39.75 46.71 10.22
CA LYS A 956 40.56 46.74 11.44
C LYS A 956 39.96 45.76 12.46
N PRO A 957 40.78 45.06 13.28
CA PRO A 957 40.25 44.26 14.38
C PRO A 957 39.58 45.18 15.40
N HIS A 958 38.33 44.89 15.73
CA HIS A 958 37.64 45.39 16.92
C HIS A 958 37.78 44.38 18.05
#